data_AF-Q8RY56-F1
#
_entry.id   AF-Q8RY56-F1
#
_cell.length_a   1.000
_cell.length_b   1.000
_cell.length_c   1.000
_cell.angle_alpha   90.00
_cell.angle_beta   90.00
_cell.angle_gamma   90.00
#
_symmetry.space_group_name_H-M   'P 1'
#
loop_
_entity.id
_entity.type
_entity.pdbx_description
1 polymer ?
#
loop_
_entity_poly.entity_id
_entity_poly.type
_entity_poly.pdbx_seq_one_letter_code
_entity_poly.pdbx_strand_id
1 'polypeptide(L)'
;MEIVESLEEIPVQNPQVEDFSWADLTWTKFGTSEHHDQVALVPYARVDEFIIGECSNAECPTRFHIERGRKRSRGSLKEYKSDEYLEYRLYWCSFGPENYGEGGGVLPSRKYRLNTRNRAARPQSMRGCTCHFVVKRLYARPSLALLIYNERRHVNKAGFVCHGPLDRDAIGPGAKKIPYICNEIQQQTMSMIYLGIPEENVLEKHIEGIQRYCGSDATVDSLASQYVHKLGMIIKRSTHELDLDDQASIKIWAERNKKSIFFYQESSETDQFMLGIQTEWQLQQLVRFGHCSLVAADSTFGIKRLKYPLCTLLVFDSRHHALPVAWIISRSYLKSDVEKWMKILLQRAQSVEPGFKINGFIIDDAATETDPIRDTFCCPILFSLWRVRRSWLRNVVKKCDSIEVQRDLFKCLGELVYSIWDGVDTTKALEKLTQDFVDQTAFMQYFTSTWLPKIGMWLSTMKSLPLASQEACGAIEAYHIKLKVKLFDDTHLGALQRVDWLVHKLTTELHSSYWLDRYADESDSFQNVKEEYIASTSWYRAMEIPDSAVTLDENNILLAKVQSQRDSDVTRVVWNPGSEFAFCDCTWSLQGNLCKHIIKVNTMCENREGYGDSMSLRSFKEKLRNIKMKPMDDSIALDLSMALTLQMFDQIKQLVRLSGTNDISNIVNDLPVKWGCKKGRTTIGIPASIAAFTKKRSQKRKR
;
A
#
# COMPACT_ATOMS: atom_id res chain seq x y z
N MET A 1 -50.40 9.26 -12.13
CA MET A 1 -50.50 9.38 -13.60
C MET A 1 -51.25 8.17 -14.10
N GLU A 2 -52.38 8.42 -14.74
CA GLU A 2 -53.12 7.44 -15.54
C GLU A 2 -52.25 6.97 -16.71
N ILE A 3 -52.51 5.76 -17.23
CA ILE A 3 -51.80 5.23 -18.41
C ILE A 3 -52.67 5.48 -19.62
N VAL A 4 -52.09 6.15 -20.61
CA VAL A 4 -52.73 6.52 -21.87
C VAL A 4 -52.31 5.53 -22.95
N GLU A 5 -53.28 4.90 -23.60
CA GLU A 5 -53.02 3.94 -24.68
C GLU A 5 -52.99 4.61 -26.07
N SER A 6 -53.67 5.76 -26.24
CA SER A 6 -53.68 6.51 -27.50
C SER A 6 -52.78 7.74 -27.47
N LEU A 7 -51.92 7.86 -28.48
CA LEU A 7 -51.06 9.04 -28.68
C LEU A 7 -51.86 10.34 -28.92
N GLU A 8 -53.15 10.23 -29.26
CA GLU A 8 -54.05 11.35 -29.54
C GLU A 8 -54.55 12.04 -28.27
N GLU A 9 -54.55 11.33 -27.14
CA GLU A 9 -54.91 11.85 -25.81
C GLU A 9 -53.76 12.66 -25.19
N ILE A 10 -52.54 12.55 -25.71
CA ILE A 10 -51.38 13.26 -25.18
C ILE A 10 -51.31 14.68 -25.77
N PRO A 11 -51.44 15.74 -24.95
CA PRO A 11 -51.46 17.11 -25.45
C PRO A 11 -50.10 17.50 -26.05
N VAL A 12 -50.14 18.20 -27.19
CA VAL A 12 -48.95 18.81 -27.78
C VAL A 12 -48.56 20.03 -26.94
N GLN A 13 -47.35 20.02 -26.39
CA GLN A 13 -46.82 21.05 -25.52
C GLN A 13 -45.81 21.92 -26.26
N ASN A 14 -45.93 23.24 -26.09
CA ASN A 14 -45.08 24.23 -26.74
C ASN A 14 -44.73 25.37 -25.75
N PRO A 15 -43.84 25.12 -24.77
CA PRO A 15 -43.50 26.11 -23.72
C PRO A 15 -42.97 27.40 -24.34
N GLN A 16 -43.43 28.58 -23.91
CA GLN A 16 -43.05 29.85 -24.56
C GLN A 16 -41.62 30.31 -24.25
N VAL A 17 -40.88 29.58 -23.40
CA VAL A 17 -39.46 29.81 -23.11
C VAL A 17 -38.61 29.45 -24.33
N GLU A 18 -37.50 30.17 -24.53
CA GLU A 18 -36.56 29.97 -25.65
C GLU A 18 -36.00 28.55 -25.66
N ASP A 19 -35.22 28.19 -24.64
CA ASP A 19 -34.81 26.82 -24.33
C ASP A 19 -35.72 26.23 -23.22
N PHE A 20 -36.03 24.94 -23.30
CA PHE A 20 -36.88 24.26 -22.30
C PHE A 20 -36.39 22.83 -22.03
N SER A 21 -36.84 22.25 -20.93
CA SER A 21 -36.29 21.01 -20.35
C SER A 21 -37.40 20.02 -19.97
N TRP A 22 -37.01 18.90 -19.36
CA TRP A 22 -37.92 17.94 -18.73
C TRP A 22 -38.86 18.61 -17.71
N ALA A 23 -38.39 19.62 -16.98
CA ALA A 23 -39.16 20.31 -15.94
C ALA A 23 -40.26 21.24 -16.50
N ASP A 24 -40.12 21.66 -17.76
CA ASP A 24 -41.06 22.56 -18.45
C ASP A 24 -42.18 21.80 -19.19
N LEU A 25 -42.19 20.46 -19.07
CA LEU A 25 -43.12 19.57 -19.73
C LEU A 25 -43.90 18.72 -18.73
N THR A 26 -45.18 18.50 -19.01
CA THR A 26 -46.04 17.53 -18.34
C THR A 26 -45.83 16.16 -19.00
N TRP A 27 -45.34 15.20 -18.22
CA TRP A 27 -45.06 13.84 -18.69
C TRP A 27 -46.26 12.91 -18.46
N THR A 28 -46.61 12.13 -19.48
CA THR A 28 -47.71 11.17 -19.47
C THR A 28 -47.14 9.74 -19.50
N LYS A 29 -47.79 8.78 -18.86
CA LYS A 29 -47.45 7.36 -19.02
C LYS A 29 -48.12 6.85 -20.29
N PHE A 30 -47.35 6.45 -21.29
CA PHE A 30 -47.86 5.97 -22.57
C PHE A 30 -47.52 4.50 -22.78
N GLY A 31 -48.51 3.68 -23.13
CA GLY A 31 -48.35 2.25 -23.35
C GLY A 31 -49.47 1.46 -22.68
N THR A 32 -49.12 0.29 -22.13
CA THR A 32 -50.04 -0.64 -21.45
C THR A 32 -49.77 -0.67 -19.95
N SER A 33 -50.65 -1.31 -19.17
CA SER A 33 -50.45 -1.57 -17.74
C SER A 33 -49.11 -2.27 -17.43
N GLU A 34 -48.70 -3.23 -18.26
CA GLU A 34 -47.46 -3.99 -18.10
C GLU A 34 -46.22 -3.24 -18.60
N HIS A 35 -46.37 -2.47 -19.69
CA HIS A 35 -45.27 -1.76 -20.36
C HIS A 35 -45.70 -0.34 -20.75
N HIS A 36 -45.28 0.64 -19.94
CA HIS A 36 -45.48 2.07 -20.19
C HIS A 36 -44.17 2.85 -20.10
N ASP A 37 -43.98 3.79 -21.02
CA ASP A 37 -42.90 4.77 -20.99
C ASP A 37 -43.39 6.11 -20.43
N GLN A 38 -42.50 6.95 -19.88
CA GLN A 38 -42.81 8.37 -19.64
C GLN A 38 -42.54 9.19 -20.89
N VAL A 39 -43.57 9.86 -21.41
CA VAL A 39 -43.49 10.58 -22.68
C VAL A 39 -44.06 12.01 -22.62
N ALA A 40 -43.58 12.85 -23.53
CA ALA A 40 -44.13 14.17 -23.80
C ALA A 40 -44.16 14.43 -25.31
N LEU A 41 -45.19 15.13 -25.80
CA LEU A 41 -45.39 15.39 -27.22
C LEU A 41 -45.13 16.87 -27.52
N VAL A 42 -44.17 17.17 -28.40
CA VAL A 42 -43.75 18.55 -28.73
C VAL A 42 -43.70 18.78 -30.24
N PRO A 43 -43.73 20.02 -30.74
CA PRO A 43 -43.40 20.31 -32.14
C PRO A 43 -42.00 19.81 -32.49
N TYR A 44 -41.84 19.06 -33.59
CA TYR A 44 -40.54 18.56 -34.04
C TYR A 44 -39.55 19.70 -34.35
N ALA A 45 -40.07 20.85 -34.78
CA ALA A 45 -39.28 22.06 -35.01
C ALA A 45 -38.63 22.61 -33.73
N ARG A 46 -39.05 22.15 -32.55
CA ARG A 46 -38.59 22.63 -31.23
C ARG A 46 -37.80 21.61 -30.41
N VAL A 47 -37.35 20.53 -31.08
CA VAL A 47 -36.57 19.46 -30.45
C VAL A 47 -35.17 19.92 -30.06
N ASP A 48 -34.58 20.85 -30.81
CA ASP A 48 -33.21 21.29 -30.53
C ASP A 48 -33.18 22.19 -29.29
N GLU A 49 -34.18 23.07 -29.09
CA GLU A 49 -34.39 23.84 -27.86
C GLU A 49 -34.61 22.97 -26.62
N PHE A 50 -35.35 21.85 -26.76
CA PHE A 50 -35.47 20.85 -25.69
C PHE A 50 -34.10 20.25 -25.32
N ILE A 51 -33.29 19.89 -26.33
CA ILE A 51 -31.96 19.32 -26.11
C ILE A 51 -31.02 20.37 -25.49
N ILE A 52 -31.14 21.65 -25.87
CA ILE A 52 -30.32 22.74 -25.31
C ILE A 52 -30.68 22.99 -23.84
N GLY A 53 -31.97 23.01 -23.48
CA GLY A 53 -32.39 23.13 -22.08
C GLY A 53 -31.89 21.96 -21.22
N GLU A 54 -32.00 20.72 -21.72
CA GLU A 54 -31.44 19.53 -21.06
C GLU A 54 -29.90 19.59 -20.92
N CYS A 55 -29.18 20.11 -21.90
CA CYS A 55 -27.74 20.33 -21.79
C CYS A 55 -27.37 21.40 -20.76
N SER A 56 -28.25 22.38 -20.55
CA SER A 56 -28.02 23.59 -19.74
C SER A 56 -28.47 23.46 -18.28
N ASN A 57 -28.92 22.28 -17.87
CA ASN A 57 -29.31 21.99 -16.48
C ASN A 57 -28.17 22.30 -15.49
N ALA A 58 -28.42 23.22 -14.55
CA ALA A 58 -27.41 23.71 -13.60
C ALA A 58 -26.92 22.65 -12.59
N GLU A 59 -27.74 21.66 -12.24
CA GLU A 59 -27.36 20.56 -11.36
C GLU A 59 -26.45 19.54 -12.07
N CYS A 60 -26.65 19.36 -13.38
CA CYS A 60 -26.07 18.28 -14.17
C CYS A 60 -25.53 18.75 -15.54
N PRO A 61 -24.73 19.83 -15.64
CA PRO A 61 -24.40 20.46 -16.92
C PRO A 61 -23.61 19.50 -17.83
N THR A 62 -24.14 19.27 -19.04
CA THR A 62 -23.62 18.22 -19.93
C THR A 62 -23.83 18.57 -21.41
N ARG A 63 -23.56 17.61 -22.29
CA ARG A 63 -24.15 17.59 -23.64
C ARG A 63 -24.78 16.23 -23.87
N PHE A 64 -25.83 16.18 -24.66
CA PHE A 64 -26.41 14.90 -25.10
C PHE A 64 -25.92 14.55 -26.50
N HIS A 65 -25.37 13.35 -26.68
CA HIS A 65 -24.94 12.83 -27.99
C HIS A 65 -25.87 11.73 -28.48
N ILE A 66 -26.04 11.64 -29.81
CA ILE A 66 -26.83 10.57 -30.42
C ILE A 66 -26.02 9.28 -30.37
N GLU A 67 -26.45 8.36 -29.52
CA GLU A 67 -25.88 7.02 -29.38
C GLU A 67 -26.38 6.07 -30.49
N ARG A 68 -27.64 6.22 -30.89
CA ARG A 68 -28.27 5.41 -31.93
C ARG A 68 -29.29 6.23 -32.73
N GLY A 69 -29.09 6.30 -34.05
CA GLY A 69 -30.06 6.88 -34.99
C GLY A 69 -30.70 5.81 -35.88
N ARG A 70 -31.97 6.01 -36.24
CA ARG A 70 -32.65 5.27 -37.33
C ARG A 70 -33.56 6.24 -38.09
N LYS A 71 -33.70 6.05 -39.41
CA LYS A 71 -34.57 6.88 -40.25
C LYS A 71 -35.33 6.01 -41.26
N ARG A 72 -36.58 6.36 -41.53
CA ARG A 72 -37.43 5.78 -42.58
C ARG A 72 -37.73 6.85 -43.64
N SER A 73 -38.04 6.44 -44.87
CA SER A 73 -38.62 7.34 -45.88
C SER A 73 -40.13 7.46 -45.66
N ARG A 74 -40.72 8.62 -45.97
CA ARG A 74 -42.19 8.77 -46.02
C ARG A 74 -42.74 7.83 -47.11
N GLY A 75 -43.83 7.12 -46.80
CA GLY A 75 -44.43 6.11 -47.69
C GLY A 75 -43.80 4.71 -47.65
N SER A 76 -42.75 4.48 -46.85
CA SER A 76 -42.11 3.15 -46.73
C SER A 76 -42.91 2.10 -45.95
N LEU A 77 -43.91 2.53 -45.17
CA LEU A 77 -44.79 1.66 -44.38
C LEU A 77 -46.20 1.66 -44.97
N LYS A 78 -46.74 0.47 -45.26
CA LYS A 78 -48.14 0.27 -45.68
C LYS A 78 -49.11 0.44 -44.51
N GLU A 79 -48.71 -0.04 -43.34
CA GLU A 79 -49.42 0.05 -42.07
C GLU A 79 -48.42 0.47 -40.99
N TYR A 80 -48.84 1.29 -40.03
CA TYR A 80 -48.00 1.80 -38.95
C TYR A 80 -48.84 2.19 -37.73
N LYS A 81 -48.25 2.09 -36.54
CA LYS A 81 -48.85 2.61 -35.29
C LYS A 81 -48.78 4.14 -35.25
N SER A 82 -49.61 4.78 -34.44
CA SER A 82 -49.59 6.22 -34.22
C SER A 82 -48.23 6.74 -33.72
N ASP A 83 -47.53 5.95 -32.89
CA ASP A 83 -46.21 6.25 -32.31
C ASP A 83 -45.00 5.82 -33.18
N GLU A 84 -45.25 5.22 -34.35
CA GLU A 84 -44.19 4.76 -35.24
C GLU A 84 -43.31 5.93 -35.70
N TYR A 85 -42.00 5.69 -35.85
CA TYR A 85 -41.04 6.77 -36.11
C TYR A 85 -40.77 6.96 -37.61
N LEU A 86 -40.76 8.22 -38.05
CA LEU A 86 -40.07 8.64 -39.26
C LEU A 86 -38.56 8.74 -39.01
N GLU A 87 -38.18 9.27 -37.84
CA GLU A 87 -36.80 9.38 -37.39
C GLU A 87 -36.72 9.11 -35.88
N TYR A 88 -35.80 8.25 -35.47
CA TYR A 88 -35.56 7.84 -34.09
C TYR A 88 -34.13 8.22 -33.72
N ARG A 89 -33.95 8.89 -32.58
CA ARG A 89 -32.63 9.23 -32.02
C ARG A 89 -32.63 8.93 -30.53
N LEU A 90 -31.72 8.07 -30.09
CA LEU A 90 -31.41 7.82 -28.69
C LEU A 90 -30.26 8.74 -28.27
N TYR A 91 -30.51 9.60 -27.30
CA TYR A 91 -29.59 10.58 -26.74
C TYR A 91 -29.06 10.11 -25.39
N TRP A 92 -27.74 10.10 -25.22
CA TRP A 92 -27.08 9.80 -23.95
C TRP A 92 -26.32 11.01 -23.43
N CYS A 93 -26.24 11.12 -22.12
CA CYS A 93 -25.35 12.07 -21.46
C CYS A 93 -23.89 11.82 -21.87
N SER A 94 -23.13 12.89 -22.14
CA SER A 94 -21.70 12.87 -22.52
C SER A 94 -20.77 12.13 -21.56
N PHE A 95 -21.22 11.78 -20.36
CA PHE A 95 -20.45 11.07 -19.33
C PHE A 95 -20.81 9.57 -19.25
N GLY A 96 -21.59 9.03 -20.18
CA GLY A 96 -21.97 7.62 -20.24
C GLY A 96 -22.43 7.18 -21.65
N PRO A 97 -22.87 5.93 -21.84
CA PRO A 97 -23.04 4.87 -20.84
C PRO A 97 -21.73 4.20 -20.38
N GLU A 98 -20.65 4.31 -21.14
CA GLU A 98 -19.38 3.68 -20.80
C GLU A 98 -18.76 4.30 -19.54
N ASN A 99 -18.04 3.49 -18.76
CA ASN A 99 -17.15 3.98 -17.71
C ASN A 99 -15.72 3.58 -18.07
N TYR A 100 -14.85 4.57 -18.30
CA TYR A 100 -13.41 4.35 -18.50
C TYR A 100 -12.58 4.77 -17.28
N GLY A 101 -13.23 5.18 -16.18
CA GLY A 101 -12.56 5.20 -14.89
C GLY A 101 -12.12 3.79 -14.47
N GLU A 102 -11.07 3.70 -13.65
CA GLU A 102 -10.57 2.43 -13.12
C GLU A 102 -11.71 1.58 -12.51
N GLY A 103 -11.85 0.34 -12.97
CA GLY A 103 -12.96 -0.56 -12.60
C GLY A 103 -14.23 -0.42 -13.45
N GLY A 104 -14.25 0.47 -14.43
CA GLY A 104 -15.39 0.72 -15.32
C GLY A 104 -15.57 -0.33 -16.43
N GLY A 105 -16.84 -0.55 -16.82
CA GLY A 105 -17.21 -1.43 -17.94
C GLY A 105 -17.42 -0.65 -19.25
N VAL A 106 -16.83 -1.14 -20.34
CA VAL A 106 -16.97 -0.60 -21.70
C VAL A 106 -17.90 -1.48 -22.54
N LEU A 107 -18.78 -0.88 -23.34
CA LEU A 107 -19.68 -1.61 -24.23
C LEU A 107 -18.89 -2.42 -25.28
N PRO A 108 -19.17 -3.73 -25.50
CA PRO A 108 -18.35 -4.60 -26.35
C PRO A 108 -18.15 -4.09 -27.79
N SER A 109 -19.18 -3.44 -28.36
CA SER A 109 -19.19 -2.91 -29.73
C SER A 109 -18.25 -1.72 -29.96
N ARG A 110 -17.69 -1.12 -28.91
CA ARG A 110 -16.90 0.13 -28.98
C ARG A 110 -15.43 0.01 -28.57
N LYS A 111 -14.96 -1.18 -28.16
CA LYS A 111 -13.54 -1.43 -27.82
C LYS A 111 -12.51 -0.91 -28.84
N TYR A 112 -12.89 -0.71 -30.10
CA TYR A 112 -12.01 -0.27 -31.20
C TYR A 112 -12.46 1.00 -31.94
N ARG A 113 -13.50 1.72 -31.47
CA ARG A 113 -14.05 2.92 -32.16
C ARG A 113 -13.84 4.22 -31.39
N LEU A 114 -12.57 4.60 -31.18
CA LEU A 114 -12.19 5.90 -30.63
C LEU A 114 -12.35 7.01 -31.69
N ASN A 115 -13.58 7.52 -31.87
CA ASN A 115 -13.83 8.66 -32.75
C ASN A 115 -13.48 9.99 -32.03
N THR A 116 -12.19 10.32 -32.00
CA THR A 116 -11.58 11.43 -31.24
C THR A 116 -12.10 12.83 -31.56
N ARG A 117 -12.93 13.00 -32.60
CA ARG A 117 -13.49 14.30 -33.01
C ARG A 117 -14.57 14.84 -32.05
N ASN A 118 -15.35 13.97 -31.38
CA ASN A 118 -16.34 14.43 -30.41
C ASN A 118 -15.71 14.55 -29.01
N ARG A 119 -15.52 15.79 -28.55
CA ARG A 119 -14.84 16.12 -27.28
C ARG A 119 -15.48 15.48 -26.04
N ALA A 120 -16.78 15.17 -26.10
CA ALA A 120 -17.54 14.48 -25.06
C ALA A 120 -17.23 12.98 -24.95
N ALA A 121 -17.06 12.30 -26.08
CA ALA A 121 -16.85 10.85 -26.14
C ALA A 121 -15.38 10.44 -25.97
N ARG A 122 -14.58 11.25 -25.26
CA ARG A 122 -13.20 10.90 -24.89
C ARG A 122 -13.25 9.90 -23.75
N PRO A 123 -12.40 8.85 -23.74
CA PRO A 123 -12.41 7.87 -22.65
C PRO A 123 -12.37 8.52 -21.26
N GLN A 124 -11.45 9.46 -21.06
CA GLN A 124 -11.22 10.17 -19.80
C GLN A 124 -12.45 10.93 -19.23
N SER A 125 -13.47 11.25 -20.05
CA SER A 125 -14.69 11.93 -19.58
C SER A 125 -15.87 11.00 -19.26
N MET A 126 -15.85 9.71 -19.64
CA MET A 126 -17.00 8.83 -19.40
C MET A 126 -16.91 8.20 -18.01
N ARG A 127 -17.86 8.57 -17.15
CA ARG A 127 -18.01 8.16 -15.74
C ARG A 127 -19.09 7.08 -15.53
N GLY A 128 -19.66 6.53 -16.60
CA GLY A 128 -20.74 5.55 -16.55
C GLY A 128 -22.12 6.14 -16.27
N CYS A 129 -22.37 7.39 -16.67
CA CYS A 129 -23.65 8.08 -16.48
C CYS A 129 -24.82 7.29 -17.06
N THR A 130 -25.90 7.14 -16.30
CA THR A 130 -27.12 6.41 -16.71
C THR A 130 -28.15 7.29 -17.44
N CYS A 131 -28.02 8.62 -17.43
CA CYS A 131 -29.02 9.53 -17.97
C CYS A 131 -29.13 9.44 -19.51
N HIS A 132 -30.34 9.15 -20.00
CA HIS A 132 -30.66 9.05 -21.42
C HIS A 132 -32.16 9.18 -21.73
N PHE A 133 -32.44 9.66 -22.95
CA PHE A 133 -33.79 9.83 -23.48
C PHE A 133 -33.82 9.56 -25.00
N VAL A 134 -35.01 9.39 -25.55
CA VAL A 134 -35.26 9.14 -26.97
C VAL A 134 -36.12 10.25 -27.55
N VAL A 135 -35.80 10.66 -28.77
CA VAL A 135 -36.66 11.51 -29.60
C VAL A 135 -37.15 10.69 -30.81
N LYS A 136 -38.46 10.48 -30.90
CA LYS A 136 -39.13 9.90 -32.07
C LYS A 136 -39.85 11.02 -32.84
N ARG A 137 -39.36 11.41 -34.02
CA ARG A 137 -40.17 12.17 -34.99
C ARG A 137 -41.24 11.23 -35.52
N LEU A 138 -42.52 11.57 -35.36
CA LEU A 138 -43.62 10.67 -35.69
C LEU A 138 -43.79 10.46 -37.20
N TYR A 139 -44.14 9.23 -37.58
CA TYR A 139 -44.41 8.85 -38.97
C TYR A 139 -45.75 9.39 -39.47
N ALA A 140 -46.79 9.23 -38.66
CA ALA A 140 -48.13 9.75 -38.93
C ALA A 140 -48.20 11.29 -38.90
N ARG A 141 -47.48 11.93 -37.97
CA ARG A 141 -47.49 13.38 -37.74
C ARG A 141 -46.06 13.97 -37.78
N PRO A 142 -45.41 14.10 -38.94
CA PRO A 142 -43.99 14.52 -39.05
C PRO A 142 -43.68 15.95 -38.57
N SER A 143 -44.69 16.74 -38.20
CA SER A 143 -44.54 18.03 -37.52
C SER A 143 -44.31 17.90 -36.01
N LEU A 144 -44.43 16.70 -35.43
CA LEU A 144 -44.32 16.43 -34.00
C LEU A 144 -43.19 15.44 -33.67
N ALA A 145 -42.67 15.57 -32.46
CA ALA A 145 -41.77 14.63 -31.83
C ALA A 145 -42.36 14.11 -30.52
N LEU A 146 -42.32 12.79 -30.36
CA LEU A 146 -42.55 12.12 -29.10
C LEU A 146 -41.20 11.99 -28.38
N LEU A 147 -41.07 12.69 -27.27
CA LEU A 147 -39.96 12.58 -26.33
C LEU A 147 -40.25 11.42 -25.37
N ILE A 148 -39.26 10.59 -25.08
CA ILE A 148 -39.39 9.44 -24.17
C ILE A 148 -38.21 9.46 -23.22
N TYR A 149 -38.44 9.61 -21.92
CA TYR A 149 -37.37 9.68 -20.93
C TYR A 149 -37.20 8.32 -20.23
N ASN A 150 -36.02 7.72 -20.36
CA ASN A 150 -35.75 6.37 -19.84
C ASN A 150 -35.06 6.39 -18.46
N GLU A 151 -34.09 7.28 -18.26
CA GLU A 151 -33.51 7.58 -16.94
C GLU A 151 -33.07 9.04 -16.92
N ARG A 152 -33.52 9.79 -15.90
CA ARG A 152 -33.27 11.23 -15.73
C ARG A 152 -32.08 11.53 -14.82
N ARG A 153 -31.72 10.59 -13.95
CA ARG A 153 -30.67 10.79 -12.93
C ARG A 153 -29.29 10.67 -13.56
N HIS A 154 -28.46 11.70 -13.36
CA HIS A 154 -27.05 11.71 -13.75
C HIS A 154 -26.18 10.97 -12.72
N VAL A 155 -26.50 9.68 -12.54
CA VAL A 155 -25.78 8.77 -11.63
C VAL A 155 -24.97 7.74 -12.40
N ASN A 156 -23.98 7.15 -11.76
CA ASN A 156 -23.31 5.96 -12.27
C ASN A 156 -24.13 4.69 -11.94
N LYS A 157 -23.68 3.52 -12.40
CA LYS A 157 -24.34 2.22 -12.12
C LYS A 157 -24.47 1.85 -10.64
N ALA A 158 -23.75 2.52 -9.74
CA ALA A 158 -23.84 2.33 -8.29
C ALA A 158 -24.74 3.39 -7.61
N GLY A 159 -25.41 4.25 -8.37
CA GLY A 159 -26.36 5.25 -7.86
C GLY A 159 -25.75 6.58 -7.40
N PHE A 160 -24.42 6.74 -7.46
CA PHE A 160 -23.76 8.00 -7.10
C PHE A 160 -23.77 9.01 -8.25
N VAL A 161 -23.95 10.30 -7.94
CA VAL A 161 -23.87 11.41 -8.92
C VAL A 161 -22.52 11.36 -9.63
N CYS A 162 -22.51 11.43 -10.95
CA CYS A 162 -21.32 11.14 -11.77
C CYS A 162 -20.68 12.35 -12.46
N HIS A 163 -21.32 13.52 -12.36
CA HIS A 163 -20.80 14.84 -12.73
C HIS A 163 -21.73 15.95 -12.21
N GLY A 164 -21.29 17.21 -12.33
CA GLY A 164 -22.05 18.39 -11.89
C GLY A 164 -21.62 18.88 -10.50
N PRO A 165 -22.25 19.95 -9.95
CA PRO A 165 -21.84 20.52 -8.66
C PRO A 165 -22.03 19.60 -7.46
N LEU A 166 -22.87 18.57 -7.58
CA LEU A 166 -23.16 17.58 -6.52
C LEU A 166 -22.23 16.35 -6.55
N ASP A 167 -21.46 16.16 -7.62
CA ASP A 167 -20.43 15.12 -7.69
C ASP A 167 -19.23 15.55 -6.82
N ARG A 168 -19.02 14.82 -5.71
CA ARG A 168 -17.94 15.10 -4.76
C ARG A 168 -16.56 14.81 -5.33
N ASP A 169 -16.47 13.95 -6.34
CA ASP A 169 -15.25 13.59 -7.07
C ASP A 169 -15.04 14.48 -8.31
N ALA A 170 -16.01 15.36 -8.64
CA ALA A 170 -15.86 16.32 -9.73
C ALA A 170 -14.77 17.35 -9.38
N ILE A 171 -13.67 17.28 -10.14
CA ILE A 171 -12.63 18.32 -10.21
C ILE A 171 -13.14 19.54 -11.02
N GLY A 172 -14.38 19.97 -10.71
CA GLY A 172 -15.04 21.19 -11.19
C GLY A 172 -15.42 21.20 -12.68
N PRO A 173 -16.29 22.14 -13.09
CA PRO A 173 -16.53 22.44 -14.51
C PRO A 173 -15.27 22.91 -15.28
N GLY A 174 -14.21 23.29 -14.54
CA GLY A 174 -12.93 23.83 -15.04
C GLY A 174 -11.91 22.80 -15.54
N ALA A 175 -12.11 21.49 -15.33
CA ALA A 175 -11.16 20.43 -15.73
C ALA A 175 -10.78 20.42 -17.23
N LYS A 176 -11.47 21.18 -18.08
CA LYS A 176 -11.15 21.38 -19.51
C LYS A 176 -9.90 22.23 -19.77
N LYS A 177 -9.38 22.96 -18.77
CA LYS A 177 -8.19 23.82 -18.91
C LYS A 177 -6.93 23.27 -18.22
N ILE A 178 -7.09 22.38 -17.24
CA ILE A 178 -5.97 21.84 -16.46
C ILE A 178 -5.24 20.79 -17.32
N PRO A 179 -3.90 20.84 -17.45
CA PRO A 179 -3.13 19.76 -18.07
C PRO A 179 -3.42 18.43 -17.39
N TYR A 180 -3.22 17.30 -18.08
CA TYR A 180 -3.35 15.99 -17.45
C TYR A 180 -2.24 15.80 -16.40
N ILE A 181 -2.58 16.05 -15.14
CA ILE A 181 -1.70 15.82 -13.99
C ILE A 181 -1.66 14.30 -13.74
N CYS A 182 -0.49 13.68 -13.86
CA CYS A 182 -0.34 12.24 -13.63
C CYS A 182 -0.61 11.88 -12.14
N ASN A 183 -1.00 10.62 -11.89
CA ASN A 183 -1.33 10.13 -10.55
C ASN A 183 -0.20 10.37 -9.53
N GLU A 184 1.06 10.34 -9.96
CA GLU A 184 2.24 10.60 -9.13
C GLU A 184 2.26 12.03 -8.57
N ILE A 185 2.05 13.06 -9.42
CA ILE A 185 1.97 14.46 -8.97
C ILE A 185 0.74 14.65 -8.08
N GLN A 186 -0.41 14.05 -8.41
CA GLN A 186 -1.61 14.13 -7.56
C GLN A 186 -1.34 13.54 -6.17
N GLN A 187 -0.73 12.36 -6.10
CA GLN A 187 -0.37 11.69 -4.85
C GLN A 187 0.71 12.47 -4.09
N GLN A 188 1.69 13.08 -4.76
CA GLN A 188 2.67 13.97 -4.14
C GLN A 188 1.97 15.13 -3.44
N THR A 189 1.09 15.84 -4.15
CA THR A 189 0.33 16.98 -3.60
C THR A 189 -0.58 16.55 -2.44
N MET A 190 -1.33 15.45 -2.59
CA MET A 190 -2.14 14.89 -1.50
C MET A 190 -1.28 14.54 -0.28
N SER A 191 -0.14 13.89 -0.49
CA SER A 191 0.75 13.44 0.59
C SER A 191 1.32 14.63 1.37
N MET A 192 1.78 15.67 0.67
CA MET A 192 2.28 16.88 1.32
C MET A 192 1.19 17.58 2.15
N ILE A 193 -0.05 17.67 1.66
CA ILE A 193 -1.16 18.28 2.39
C ILE A 193 -1.53 17.45 3.62
N TYR A 194 -1.65 16.12 3.51
CA TYR A 194 -1.94 15.24 4.66
C TYR A 194 -0.85 15.27 5.73
N LEU A 195 0.39 15.56 5.36
CA LEU A 195 1.50 15.71 6.30
C LEU A 195 1.63 17.12 6.88
N GLY A 196 0.70 18.03 6.55
CA GLY A 196 0.66 19.39 7.11
C GLY A 196 1.73 20.33 6.55
N ILE A 197 2.30 20.03 5.37
CA ILE A 197 3.25 20.92 4.71
C ILE A 197 2.50 22.21 4.27
N PRO A 198 3.05 23.42 4.49
CA PRO A 198 2.40 24.68 4.15
C PRO A 198 1.96 24.76 2.67
N GLU A 199 0.81 25.38 2.42
CA GLU A 199 0.14 25.41 1.10
C GLU A 199 1.02 26.05 0.02
N GLU A 200 1.84 27.03 0.39
CA GLU A 200 2.86 27.67 -0.45
C GLU A 200 3.92 26.68 -0.95
N ASN A 201 4.43 25.80 -0.07
CA ASN A 201 5.44 24.80 -0.42
C ASN A 201 4.82 23.64 -1.24
N VAL A 202 3.56 23.28 -0.94
CA VAL A 202 2.78 22.35 -1.76
C VAL A 202 2.60 22.89 -3.17
N LEU A 203 2.25 24.18 -3.29
CA LEU A 203 2.03 24.84 -4.56
C LEU A 203 3.32 24.93 -5.38
N GLU A 204 4.44 25.35 -4.78
CA GLU A 204 5.75 25.40 -5.45
C GLU A 204 6.09 24.03 -6.06
N LYS A 205 5.99 22.94 -5.28
CA LYS A 205 6.32 21.59 -5.75
C LYS A 205 5.32 21.02 -6.75
N HIS A 206 4.04 21.38 -6.64
CA HIS A 206 3.03 21.00 -7.63
C HIS A 206 3.30 21.69 -8.98
N ILE A 207 3.64 22.99 -8.97
CA ILE A 207 4.05 23.74 -10.16
C ILE A 207 5.33 23.15 -10.75
N GLU A 208 6.37 22.90 -9.94
CA GLU A 208 7.61 22.27 -10.39
C GLU A 208 7.33 20.93 -11.10
N GLY A 209 6.51 20.08 -10.49
CA GLY A 209 6.11 18.79 -11.05
C GLY A 209 5.39 18.92 -12.40
N ILE A 210 4.50 19.90 -12.56
CA ILE A 210 3.79 20.16 -13.83
C ILE A 210 4.74 20.71 -14.91
N GLN A 211 5.60 21.67 -14.55
CA GLN A 211 6.52 22.34 -15.48
C GLN A 211 7.54 21.37 -16.10
N ARG A 212 7.90 20.27 -15.41
CA ARG A 212 8.70 19.17 -16.00
C ARG A 212 8.08 18.55 -17.25
N TYR A 213 6.75 18.59 -17.41
CA TYR A 213 6.03 17.96 -18.52
C TYR A 213 5.56 18.94 -19.61
N CYS A 214 5.22 20.19 -19.27
CA CYS A 214 4.69 21.16 -20.22
C CYS A 214 5.51 22.47 -20.38
N GLY A 215 6.59 22.64 -19.62
CA GLY A 215 7.27 23.93 -19.49
C GLY A 215 6.46 24.93 -18.66
N SER A 216 6.98 26.16 -18.53
CA SER A 216 6.33 27.24 -17.78
C SER A 216 5.24 27.94 -18.61
N ASP A 217 4.05 28.06 -18.02
CA ASP A 217 2.89 28.77 -18.58
C ASP A 217 2.10 29.39 -17.43
N ALA A 218 2.00 30.72 -17.40
CA ALA A 218 1.32 31.44 -16.33
C ALA A 218 -0.17 31.08 -16.18
N THR A 219 -0.82 30.56 -17.24
CA THR A 219 -2.19 30.06 -17.16
C THR A 219 -2.26 28.69 -16.47
N VAL A 220 -1.22 27.86 -16.64
CA VAL A 220 -1.08 26.58 -15.96
C VAL A 220 -0.75 26.78 -14.48
N ASP A 221 0.16 27.70 -14.15
CA ASP A 221 0.52 28.02 -12.76
C ASP A 221 -0.69 28.54 -11.96
N SER A 222 -1.56 29.35 -12.59
CA SER A 222 -2.83 29.80 -11.98
C SER A 222 -3.82 28.66 -11.73
N LEU A 223 -3.90 27.67 -12.63
CA LEU A 223 -4.74 26.49 -12.47
C LEU A 223 -4.18 25.52 -11.42
N ALA A 224 -2.86 25.40 -11.34
CA ALA A 224 -2.13 24.66 -10.30
C ALA A 224 -2.47 25.21 -8.90
N SER A 225 -2.46 26.54 -8.72
CA SER A 225 -2.90 27.20 -7.48
C SER A 225 -4.34 26.87 -7.11
N GLN A 226 -5.28 26.96 -8.06
CA GLN A 226 -6.69 26.60 -7.82
C GLN A 226 -6.86 25.12 -7.47
N TYR A 227 -6.07 24.22 -8.09
CA TYR A 227 -6.10 22.79 -7.80
C TYR A 227 -5.61 22.48 -6.38
N VAL A 228 -4.42 22.99 -6.01
CA VAL A 228 -3.83 22.79 -4.68
C VAL A 228 -4.75 23.33 -3.58
N HIS A 229 -5.27 24.55 -3.76
CA HIS A 229 -6.20 25.16 -2.82
C HIS A 229 -7.49 24.33 -2.66
N LYS A 230 -8.11 23.90 -3.77
CA LYS A 230 -9.32 23.06 -3.73
C LYS A 230 -9.04 21.72 -3.05
N LEU A 231 -7.91 21.08 -3.34
CA LEU A 231 -7.52 19.82 -2.73
C LEU A 231 -7.28 19.98 -1.22
N GLY A 232 -6.61 21.06 -0.81
CA GLY A 232 -6.46 21.44 0.60
C GLY A 232 -7.80 21.63 1.31
N MET A 233 -8.76 22.32 0.67
CA MET A 233 -10.11 22.47 1.19
C MET A 233 -10.86 21.13 1.30
N ILE A 234 -10.70 20.21 0.34
CA ILE A 234 -11.31 18.87 0.37
C ILE A 234 -10.72 18.06 1.54
N ILE A 235 -9.40 18.02 1.67
CA ILE A 235 -8.71 17.30 2.74
C ILE A 235 -9.09 17.86 4.12
N LYS A 236 -9.08 19.19 4.29
CA LYS A 236 -9.47 19.87 5.54
C LYS A 236 -10.95 19.68 5.92
N ARG A 237 -11.82 19.39 4.94
CA ARG A 237 -13.24 19.06 5.15
C ARG A 237 -13.50 17.54 5.19
N SER A 238 -12.49 16.71 4.93
CA SER A 238 -12.64 15.27 5.01
C SER A 238 -12.80 14.86 6.48
N THR A 239 -13.80 14.01 6.74
CA THR A 239 -14.02 13.40 8.04
C THR A 239 -13.92 11.89 7.90
N HIS A 240 -13.52 11.24 8.98
CA HIS A 240 -13.60 9.78 9.10
C HIS A 240 -15.04 9.33 9.39
N GLU A 241 -15.80 10.14 10.14
CA GLU A 241 -17.22 9.91 10.44
C GLU A 241 -18.08 10.26 9.22
N LEU A 242 -18.12 9.36 8.24
CA LEU A 242 -19.00 9.46 7.07
C LEU A 242 -20.47 9.22 7.43
N ASP A 243 -20.69 8.50 8.53
CA ASP A 243 -21.94 8.35 9.26
C ASP A 243 -21.64 8.41 10.77
N LEU A 244 -22.65 8.69 11.60
CA LEU A 244 -22.53 8.65 13.06
C LEU A 244 -22.29 7.20 13.54
N ASP A 245 -22.89 6.22 12.88
CA ASP A 245 -22.58 4.80 13.09
C ASP A 245 -21.28 4.40 12.38
N ASP A 246 -20.38 3.77 13.14
CA ASP A 246 -19.06 3.32 12.67
C ASP A 246 -19.16 2.23 11.60
N GLN A 247 -20.16 1.34 11.67
CA GLN A 247 -20.33 0.27 10.68
C GLN A 247 -20.88 0.82 9.35
N ALA A 248 -21.88 1.71 9.39
CA ALA A 248 -22.38 2.43 8.23
C ALA A 248 -21.29 3.31 7.60
N SER A 249 -20.51 4.03 8.41
CA SER A 249 -19.39 4.85 7.96
C SER A 249 -18.33 4.03 7.23
N ILE A 250 -17.92 2.88 7.79
CA ILE A 250 -17.02 1.93 7.13
C ILE A 250 -17.61 1.38 5.82
N LYS A 251 -18.91 1.08 5.77
CA LYS A 251 -19.57 0.59 4.54
C LYS A 251 -19.53 1.64 3.42
N ILE A 252 -19.88 2.89 3.74
CA ILE A 252 -19.79 4.02 2.82
C ILE A 252 -18.34 4.24 2.37
N TRP A 253 -17.36 4.14 3.29
CA TRP A 253 -15.95 4.24 2.95
C TRP A 253 -15.52 3.12 2.00
N ALA A 254 -15.91 1.87 2.28
CA ALA A 254 -15.56 0.71 1.48
C ALA A 254 -16.16 0.76 0.08
N GLU A 255 -17.41 1.25 -0.05
CA GLU A 255 -18.06 1.45 -1.34
C GLU A 255 -17.34 2.50 -2.22
N ARG A 256 -16.82 3.57 -1.61
CA ARG A 256 -16.05 4.61 -2.29
C ARG A 256 -14.61 4.16 -2.62
N ASN A 257 -14.00 3.32 -1.78
CA ASN A 257 -12.57 2.99 -1.83
C ASN A 257 -12.27 1.55 -2.31
N LYS A 258 -13.18 0.90 -3.04
CA LYS A 258 -13.07 -0.51 -3.49
C LYS A 258 -11.72 -0.91 -4.12
N LYS A 259 -11.01 0.02 -4.78
CA LYS A 259 -9.69 -0.23 -5.39
C LYS A 259 -8.58 -0.44 -4.35
N SER A 260 -8.67 0.28 -3.23
CA SER A 260 -7.74 0.23 -2.09
C SER A 260 -8.08 -0.91 -1.12
N ILE A 261 -9.06 -1.75 -1.44
CA ILE A 261 -9.48 -2.90 -0.65
C ILE A 261 -9.12 -4.16 -1.44
N PHE A 262 -8.47 -5.11 -0.76
CA PHE A 262 -8.28 -6.46 -1.29
C PHE A 262 -9.22 -7.47 -0.63
N PHE A 263 -9.72 -7.20 0.57
CA PHE A 263 -10.67 -8.06 1.27
C PHE A 263 -11.65 -7.24 2.14
N TYR A 264 -12.93 -7.59 2.15
CA TYR A 264 -13.93 -6.96 3.01
C TYR A 264 -15.03 -7.96 3.37
N GLN A 265 -15.33 -8.07 4.66
CA GLN A 265 -16.36 -8.92 5.23
C GLN A 265 -17.10 -8.09 6.30
N GLU A 266 -18.36 -7.76 6.04
CA GLU A 266 -19.26 -7.20 7.06
C GLU A 266 -19.53 -8.25 8.14
N SER A 267 -19.75 -7.83 9.40
CA SER A 267 -20.11 -8.76 10.46
C SER A 267 -21.54 -9.27 10.29
N SER A 268 -21.72 -10.59 10.31
CA SER A 268 -23.00 -11.29 10.31
C SER A 268 -23.13 -12.15 11.59
N GLU A 269 -24.20 -12.95 11.69
CA GLU A 269 -24.32 -13.95 12.77
C GLU A 269 -23.25 -15.05 12.70
N THR A 270 -22.72 -15.33 11.49
CA THR A 270 -21.72 -16.38 11.23
C THR A 270 -20.32 -15.84 11.00
N ASP A 271 -20.20 -14.61 10.49
CA ASP A 271 -18.96 -14.03 9.99
C ASP A 271 -18.53 -12.83 10.85
N GLN A 272 -17.25 -12.81 11.23
CA GLN A 272 -16.68 -11.69 11.95
C GLN A 272 -16.22 -10.58 10.99
N PHE A 273 -16.24 -9.33 11.46
CA PHE A 273 -15.76 -8.19 10.68
C PHE A 273 -14.28 -8.33 10.29
N MET A 274 -13.99 -8.12 9.00
CA MET A 274 -12.64 -8.04 8.46
C MET A 274 -12.55 -6.98 7.35
N LEU A 275 -11.47 -6.20 7.36
CA LEU A 275 -11.14 -5.23 6.32
C LEU A 275 -9.64 -5.31 5.98
N GLY A 276 -9.34 -5.75 4.76
CA GLY A 276 -8.01 -5.80 4.16
C GLY A 276 -7.81 -4.64 3.20
N ILE A 277 -6.96 -3.69 3.57
CA ILE A 277 -6.61 -2.48 2.80
C ILE A 277 -5.24 -2.68 2.13
N GLN A 278 -5.21 -2.44 0.82
CA GLN A 278 -3.99 -2.34 0.02
C GLN A 278 -4.26 -1.39 -1.15
N THR A 279 -3.66 -0.20 -1.09
CA THR A 279 -3.64 0.74 -2.23
C THR A 279 -2.79 0.20 -3.39
N GLU A 280 -2.96 0.78 -4.58
CA GLU A 280 -2.16 0.41 -5.76
C GLU A 280 -0.65 0.58 -5.52
N TRP A 281 -0.23 1.68 -4.89
CA TRP A 281 1.17 1.88 -4.52
C TRP A 281 1.70 0.79 -3.58
N GLN A 282 0.89 0.35 -2.61
CA GLN A 282 1.26 -0.72 -1.67
C GLN A 282 1.37 -2.09 -2.36
N LEU A 283 0.50 -2.38 -3.33
CA LEU A 283 0.61 -3.56 -4.18
C LEU A 283 1.91 -3.53 -5.01
N GLN A 284 2.26 -2.38 -5.58
CA GLN A 284 3.52 -2.21 -6.30
C GLN A 284 4.75 -2.38 -5.39
N GLN A 285 4.71 -1.87 -4.16
CA GLN A 285 5.80 -2.10 -3.19
C GLN A 285 5.88 -3.59 -2.78
N LEU A 286 4.74 -4.27 -2.60
CA LEU A 286 4.70 -5.72 -2.33
C LEU A 286 5.37 -6.52 -3.45
N VAL A 287 5.01 -6.26 -4.71
CA VAL A 287 5.60 -6.94 -5.86
C VAL A 287 7.09 -6.63 -5.96
N ARG A 288 7.49 -5.36 -5.83
CA ARG A 288 8.88 -4.92 -6.01
C ARG A 288 9.84 -5.40 -4.92
N PHE A 289 9.42 -5.43 -3.67
CA PHE A 289 10.30 -5.69 -2.52
C PHE A 289 9.97 -6.96 -1.74
N GLY A 290 8.78 -7.54 -1.93
CA GLY A 290 8.38 -8.83 -1.35
C GLY A 290 8.66 -10.02 -2.28
N HIS A 291 8.74 -9.83 -3.60
CA HIS A 291 9.02 -10.93 -4.52
C HIS A 291 10.45 -11.46 -4.32
N CYS A 292 10.56 -12.79 -4.14
CA CYS A 292 11.81 -13.50 -3.84
C CYS A 292 12.54 -12.98 -2.59
N SER A 293 11.80 -12.33 -1.70
CA SER A 293 12.32 -11.60 -0.54
C SER A 293 11.56 -12.01 0.75
N LEU A 294 11.79 -11.29 1.84
CA LEU A 294 11.11 -11.46 3.12
C LEU A 294 9.89 -10.52 3.23
N VAL A 295 8.78 -11.07 3.73
CA VAL A 295 7.62 -10.31 4.20
C VAL A 295 7.53 -10.45 5.71
N ALA A 296 7.18 -9.41 6.45
CA ALA A 296 6.99 -9.46 7.89
C ALA A 296 5.55 -9.07 8.29
N ALA A 297 5.07 -9.59 9.42
CA ALA A 297 3.85 -9.12 10.06
C ALA A 297 4.17 -8.44 11.40
N ASP A 298 3.83 -7.15 11.54
CA ASP A 298 3.61 -6.52 12.86
C ASP A 298 2.18 -6.86 13.27
N SER A 299 2.04 -7.94 14.03
CA SER A 299 0.75 -8.49 14.42
C SER A 299 0.10 -7.68 15.56
N THR A 300 -1.21 -7.81 15.77
CA THR A 300 -1.86 -7.44 17.06
C THR A 300 -1.70 -5.97 17.54
N PHE A 301 -1.38 -5.02 16.65
CA PHE A 301 -1.27 -3.62 17.07
C PHE A 301 -2.59 -3.15 17.68
N GLY A 302 -2.49 -2.52 18.85
CA GLY A 302 -3.63 -1.87 19.50
C GLY A 302 -4.66 -2.77 20.18
N ILE A 303 -4.42 -4.08 20.42
CA ILE A 303 -5.37 -5.01 21.11
C ILE A 303 -6.15 -4.37 22.28
N LYS A 304 -5.49 -3.55 23.12
CA LYS A 304 -6.08 -2.96 24.33
C LYS A 304 -6.64 -1.53 24.15
N ARG A 305 -6.61 -0.99 22.94
CA ARG A 305 -6.87 0.44 22.65
C ARG A 305 -7.80 0.67 21.46
N LEU A 306 -7.66 -0.14 20.41
CA LEU A 306 -8.50 -0.09 19.21
C LEU A 306 -9.72 -1.00 19.38
N LYS A 307 -10.84 -0.67 18.72
CA LYS A 307 -12.03 -1.55 18.67
C LYS A 307 -11.72 -2.93 18.07
N TYR A 308 -10.91 -2.95 17.01
CA TYR A 308 -10.35 -4.18 16.44
C TYR A 308 -8.82 -4.05 16.30
N PRO A 309 -8.07 -5.13 16.59
CA PRO A 309 -6.62 -5.20 16.33
C PRO A 309 -6.26 -4.93 14.87
N LEU A 310 -5.12 -4.27 14.68
CA LEU A 310 -4.49 -4.06 13.37
C LEU A 310 -3.32 -5.04 13.20
N CYS A 311 -3.26 -5.73 12.06
CA CYS A 311 -2.07 -6.41 11.57
C CYS A 311 -1.55 -5.64 10.35
N THR A 312 -0.26 -5.31 10.35
CA THR A 312 0.41 -4.71 9.18
C THR A 312 1.34 -5.73 8.55
N LEU A 313 1.22 -5.91 7.23
CA LEU A 313 2.24 -6.60 6.45
C LEU A 313 3.28 -5.59 5.95
N LEU A 314 4.55 -5.98 6.08
CA LEU A 314 5.72 -5.17 5.81
C LEU A 314 6.62 -5.87 4.79
N VAL A 315 7.21 -5.10 3.88
CA VAL A 315 8.39 -5.51 3.07
C VAL A 315 9.58 -4.64 3.44
N PHE A 316 10.78 -5.08 3.06
CA PHE A 316 12.01 -4.33 3.27
C PHE A 316 12.48 -3.75 1.94
N ASP A 317 12.63 -2.43 1.86
CA ASP A 317 13.07 -1.77 0.62
C ASP A 317 14.58 -2.00 0.34
N SER A 318 15.12 -1.38 -0.70
CA SER A 318 16.54 -1.47 -1.06
C SER A 318 17.51 -0.91 0.01
N ARG A 319 16.98 -0.31 1.07
CA ARG A 319 17.70 0.21 2.23
C ARG A 319 17.37 -0.59 3.52
N HIS A 320 16.61 -1.67 3.41
CA HIS A 320 16.08 -2.45 4.54
C HIS A 320 15.13 -1.67 5.47
N HIS A 321 14.57 -0.54 5.02
CA HIS A 321 13.47 0.13 5.73
C HIS A 321 12.16 -0.64 5.53
N ALA A 322 11.36 -0.75 6.60
CA ALA A 322 10.10 -1.48 6.58
C ALA A 322 8.95 -0.63 5.99
N LEU A 323 8.34 -1.10 4.89
CA LEU A 323 7.23 -0.45 4.17
C LEU A 323 5.90 -1.18 4.40
N PRO A 324 4.82 -0.50 4.82
CA PRO A 324 3.49 -1.11 4.99
C PRO A 324 2.82 -1.41 3.65
N VAL A 325 2.71 -2.69 3.30
CA VAL A 325 2.16 -3.17 2.02
C VAL A 325 0.73 -3.72 2.09
N ALA A 326 0.22 -3.97 3.30
CA ALA A 326 -1.19 -4.23 3.54
C ALA A 326 -1.53 -3.96 5.01
N TRP A 327 -2.78 -3.56 5.26
CA TRP A 327 -3.36 -3.47 6.59
C TRP A 327 -4.56 -4.41 6.70
N ILE A 328 -4.62 -5.19 7.77
CA ILE A 328 -5.73 -6.08 8.06
C ILE A 328 -6.29 -5.68 9.42
N ILE A 329 -7.51 -5.15 9.42
CA ILE A 329 -8.28 -4.86 10.63
C ILE A 329 -9.28 -6.00 10.78
N SER A 330 -9.17 -6.77 11.86
CA SER A 330 -9.95 -8.00 12.05
C SER A 330 -10.32 -8.20 13.51
N ARG A 331 -11.54 -8.70 13.76
CA ARG A 331 -11.91 -9.30 15.05
C ARG A 331 -11.50 -10.78 15.14
N SER A 332 -11.39 -11.45 13.99
CA SER A 332 -11.11 -12.88 13.89
C SER A 332 -9.62 -13.19 13.84
N TYR A 333 -9.26 -14.25 14.55
CA TYR A 333 -7.97 -14.94 14.50
C TYR A 333 -8.12 -16.39 14.01
N LEU A 334 -9.30 -16.76 13.49
CA LEU A 334 -9.57 -18.14 13.05
C LEU A 334 -8.69 -18.49 11.84
N LYS A 335 -8.09 -19.70 11.87
CA LYS A 335 -7.21 -20.21 10.79
C LYS A 335 -7.81 -19.99 9.39
N SER A 336 -9.09 -20.35 9.22
CA SER A 336 -9.84 -20.21 7.97
C SER A 336 -9.99 -18.76 7.49
N ASP A 337 -10.17 -17.81 8.41
CA ASP A 337 -10.33 -16.40 8.07
C ASP A 337 -8.99 -15.75 7.68
N VAL A 338 -7.91 -16.14 8.37
CA VAL A 338 -6.54 -15.74 8.01
C VAL A 338 -6.18 -16.27 6.63
N GLU A 339 -6.49 -17.53 6.35
CA GLU A 339 -6.25 -18.19 5.07
C GLU A 339 -7.03 -17.54 3.91
N LYS A 340 -8.31 -17.15 4.11
CA LYS A 340 -9.13 -16.44 3.11
C LYS A 340 -8.41 -15.18 2.60
N TRP A 341 -8.04 -14.26 3.50
CA TRP A 341 -7.46 -12.98 3.08
C TRP A 341 -6.03 -13.14 2.56
N MET A 342 -5.24 -14.08 3.10
CA MET A 342 -3.89 -14.37 2.60
C MET A 342 -3.93 -14.87 1.15
N LYS A 343 -4.86 -15.78 0.81
CA LYS A 343 -5.04 -16.29 -0.55
C LYS A 343 -5.41 -15.19 -1.54
N ILE A 344 -6.29 -14.28 -1.14
CA ILE A 344 -6.71 -13.16 -2.00
C ILE A 344 -5.59 -12.14 -2.19
N LEU A 345 -4.80 -11.87 -1.15
CA LEU A 345 -3.59 -11.04 -1.25
C LEU A 345 -2.56 -11.64 -2.21
N LEU A 346 -2.32 -12.96 -2.13
CA LEU A 346 -1.41 -13.66 -3.04
C LEU A 346 -1.90 -13.60 -4.49
N GLN A 347 -3.18 -13.89 -4.73
CA GLN A 347 -3.80 -13.77 -6.06
C GLN A 347 -3.68 -12.35 -6.64
N ARG A 348 -3.84 -11.33 -5.80
CA ARG A 348 -3.70 -9.92 -6.21
C ARG A 348 -2.25 -9.60 -6.62
N ALA A 349 -1.25 -10.05 -5.87
CA ALA A 349 0.15 -9.91 -6.26
C ALA A 349 0.46 -10.68 -7.58
N GLN A 350 -0.04 -11.91 -7.71
CA GLN A 350 0.11 -12.74 -8.91
C GLN A 350 -0.62 -12.19 -10.14
N SER A 351 -1.64 -11.34 -9.95
CA SER A 351 -2.31 -10.64 -11.06
C SER A 351 -1.47 -9.52 -11.69
N VAL A 352 -0.45 -9.03 -10.97
CA VAL A 352 0.51 -8.03 -11.43
C VAL A 352 1.81 -8.69 -11.91
N GLU A 353 2.35 -9.61 -11.12
CA GLU A 353 3.55 -10.39 -11.44
C GLU A 353 3.23 -11.89 -11.31
N PRO A 354 2.95 -12.61 -12.41
CA PRO A 354 2.56 -14.02 -12.38
C PRO A 354 3.58 -14.95 -11.70
N GLY A 355 4.86 -14.57 -11.65
CA GLY A 355 5.91 -15.29 -10.93
C GLY A 355 5.93 -15.04 -9.41
N PHE A 356 5.04 -14.20 -8.87
CA PHE A 356 5.14 -13.70 -7.49
C PHE A 356 5.17 -14.83 -6.45
N LYS A 357 6.24 -14.78 -5.66
CA LYS A 357 6.59 -15.72 -4.59
C LYS A 357 7.29 -14.97 -3.46
N ILE A 358 7.02 -15.34 -2.22
CA ILE A 358 7.73 -14.89 -1.00
C ILE A 358 8.76 -15.97 -0.62
N ASN A 359 9.99 -15.56 -0.26
CA ASN A 359 11.06 -16.49 0.12
C ASN A 359 11.18 -16.70 1.64
N GLY A 360 10.53 -15.88 2.47
CA GLY A 360 10.35 -16.15 3.89
C GLY A 360 9.37 -15.17 4.54
N PHE A 361 8.71 -15.62 5.61
CA PHE A 361 7.71 -14.82 6.32
C PHE A 361 8.11 -14.62 7.78
N ILE A 362 8.28 -13.39 8.23
CA ILE A 362 8.64 -13.05 9.61
C ILE A 362 7.37 -12.81 10.43
N ILE A 363 7.22 -13.54 11.54
CA ILE A 363 6.18 -13.31 12.55
C ILE A 363 6.80 -12.80 13.86
N ASP A 364 6.02 -12.09 14.67
CA ASP A 364 6.49 -11.48 15.92
C ASP A 364 5.64 -11.83 17.15
N ASP A 365 4.58 -12.65 16.98
CA ASP A 365 3.81 -13.24 18.06
C ASP A 365 3.82 -14.76 17.98
N ALA A 366 4.23 -15.41 19.07
CA ALA A 366 4.28 -16.87 19.17
C ALA A 366 2.89 -17.54 19.18
N ALA A 367 1.81 -16.78 19.35
CA ALA A 367 0.43 -17.24 19.19
C ALA A 367 -0.07 -17.14 17.72
N THR A 368 0.76 -16.69 16.78
CA THR A 368 0.37 -16.59 15.36
C THR A 368 0.23 -17.98 14.74
N GLU A 369 -0.95 -18.30 14.21
CA GLU A 369 -1.16 -19.52 13.43
C GLU A 369 -0.21 -19.57 12.22
N THR A 370 0.72 -20.53 12.24
CA THR A 370 1.76 -20.65 11.21
C THR A 370 1.28 -21.38 9.96
N ASP A 371 0.23 -22.18 10.07
CA ASP A 371 -0.27 -22.99 8.96
C ASP A 371 -0.82 -22.16 7.79
N PRO A 372 -1.71 -21.14 7.96
CA PRO A 372 -2.18 -20.32 6.84
C PRO A 372 -1.05 -19.72 5.99
N ILE A 373 0.07 -19.38 6.62
CA ILE A 373 1.26 -18.84 5.96
C ILE A 373 1.96 -19.95 5.14
N ARG A 374 2.13 -21.15 5.71
CA ARG A 374 2.71 -22.31 5.01
C ARG A 374 1.82 -22.75 3.85
N ASP A 375 0.53 -22.93 4.12
CA ASP A 375 -0.48 -23.45 3.19
C ASP A 375 -0.72 -22.48 2.02
N THR A 376 -0.58 -21.16 2.24
CA THR A 376 -0.76 -20.14 1.19
C THR A 376 0.53 -19.81 0.44
N PHE A 377 1.63 -19.55 1.14
CA PHE A 377 2.85 -18.99 0.53
C PHE A 377 3.98 -20.01 0.31
N CYS A 378 3.86 -21.23 0.88
CA CYS A 378 4.85 -22.30 0.74
C CYS A 378 6.30 -21.86 1.07
N CYS A 379 6.46 -21.01 2.08
CA CYS A 379 7.75 -20.39 2.44
C CYS A 379 8.16 -20.68 3.90
N PRO A 380 9.47 -20.64 4.22
CA PRO A 380 9.97 -20.68 5.59
C PRO A 380 9.40 -19.53 6.45
N ILE A 381 9.12 -19.82 7.72
CA ILE A 381 8.65 -18.83 8.69
C ILE A 381 9.78 -18.54 9.67
N LEU A 382 10.10 -17.26 9.87
CA LEU A 382 11.10 -16.78 10.82
C LEU A 382 10.41 -16.10 12.00
N PHE A 383 11.03 -16.14 13.17
CA PHE A 383 10.51 -15.49 14.38
C PHE A 383 11.33 -14.24 14.74
N SER A 384 10.66 -13.11 14.98
CA SER A 384 11.28 -11.86 15.37
C SER A 384 11.21 -11.60 16.86
N LEU A 385 12.35 -11.30 17.49
CA LEU A 385 12.47 -11.08 18.92
C LEU A 385 12.13 -9.64 19.35
N TRP A 386 11.91 -8.71 18.40
CA TRP A 386 11.80 -7.27 18.65
C TRP A 386 10.78 -6.96 19.78
N ARG A 387 9.61 -7.60 19.71
CA ARG A 387 8.49 -7.44 20.65
C ARG A 387 8.83 -7.89 22.06
N VAL A 388 9.48 -9.05 22.19
CA VAL A 388 9.87 -9.63 23.48
C VAL A 388 10.93 -8.76 24.13
N ARG A 389 12.02 -8.49 23.40
CA ARG A 389 13.12 -7.63 23.81
C ARG A 389 12.62 -6.28 24.32
N ARG A 390 11.82 -5.59 23.51
CA ARG A 390 11.30 -4.25 23.82
C ARG A 390 10.33 -4.25 25.00
N SER A 391 9.43 -5.23 25.07
CA SER A 391 8.46 -5.33 26.18
C SER A 391 9.14 -5.62 27.51
N TRP A 392 10.15 -6.50 27.51
CA TRP A 392 10.96 -6.78 28.69
C TRP A 392 11.78 -5.56 29.09
N LEU A 393 12.62 -5.00 28.21
CA LEU A 393 13.49 -3.86 28.54
C LEU A 393 12.69 -2.66 29.07
N ARG A 394 11.58 -2.32 28.41
CA ARG A 394 10.70 -1.22 28.83
C ARG A 394 10.10 -1.43 30.23
N ASN A 395 9.84 -2.68 30.63
CA ASN A 395 9.33 -2.97 31.96
C ASN A 395 10.43 -3.11 33.01
N VAL A 396 11.62 -3.60 32.64
CA VAL A 396 12.83 -3.53 33.49
C VAL A 396 13.11 -2.08 33.88
N VAL A 397 13.28 -1.18 32.89
CA VAL A 397 13.56 0.25 33.13
C VAL A 397 12.44 0.96 33.89
N LYS A 398 11.17 0.54 33.73
CA LYS A 398 10.03 1.16 34.43
C LYS A 398 9.82 0.64 35.86
N LYS A 399 10.35 -0.53 36.23
CA LYS A 399 9.95 -1.26 37.46
C LYS A 399 11.10 -1.63 38.39
N CYS A 400 12.34 -1.31 38.01
CA CYS A 400 13.54 -1.47 38.81
C CYS A 400 14.26 -0.12 38.88
N ASP A 401 14.63 0.33 40.07
CA ASP A 401 15.11 1.71 40.28
C ASP A 401 16.61 1.89 40.00
N SER A 402 17.43 0.87 40.27
CA SER A 402 18.89 0.88 40.08
C SER A 402 19.27 0.44 38.66
N ILE A 403 20.23 1.13 38.05
CA ILE A 403 20.75 0.80 36.71
C ILE A 403 21.50 -0.54 36.72
N GLU A 404 22.18 -0.86 37.83
CA GLU A 404 22.86 -2.13 38.09
C GLU A 404 21.85 -3.30 38.04
N VAL A 405 20.75 -3.18 38.78
CA VAL A 405 19.67 -4.16 38.74
C VAL A 405 19.07 -4.27 37.34
N GLN A 406 18.82 -3.15 36.66
CA GLN A 406 18.26 -3.15 35.31
C GLN A 406 19.14 -3.90 34.31
N ARG A 407 20.46 -3.67 34.28
CA ARG A 407 21.37 -4.37 33.36
C ARG A 407 21.47 -5.87 33.69
N ASP A 408 21.51 -6.23 34.97
CA ASP A 408 21.78 -7.61 35.39
C ASP A 408 20.51 -8.47 35.21
N LEU A 409 19.32 -7.90 35.48
CA LEU A 409 18.03 -8.50 35.17
C LEU A 409 17.80 -8.67 33.67
N PHE A 410 18.10 -7.65 32.85
CA PHE A 410 17.91 -7.75 31.41
C PHE A 410 18.89 -8.74 30.76
N LYS A 411 20.11 -8.83 31.27
CA LYS A 411 21.07 -9.89 30.91
C LYS A 411 20.53 -11.28 31.27
N CYS A 412 20.02 -11.48 32.49
CA CYS A 412 19.46 -12.77 32.93
C CYS A 412 18.25 -13.22 32.09
N LEU A 413 17.37 -12.28 31.71
CA LEU A 413 16.30 -12.53 30.74
C LEU A 413 16.84 -12.96 29.36
N GLY A 414 17.99 -12.43 28.96
CA GLY A 414 18.72 -12.91 27.77
C GLY A 414 19.24 -14.32 27.94
N GLU A 415 19.94 -14.63 29.04
CA GLU A 415 20.45 -15.97 29.37
C GLU A 415 19.34 -17.04 29.27
N LEU A 416 18.13 -16.74 29.76
CA LEU A 416 16.95 -17.61 29.60
C LEU A 416 16.64 -17.93 28.13
N VAL A 417 16.69 -16.96 27.23
CA VAL A 417 16.38 -17.17 25.80
C VAL A 417 17.53 -17.87 25.07
N TYR A 418 18.79 -17.55 25.36
CA TYR A 418 19.94 -18.27 24.77
C TYR A 418 19.96 -19.75 25.18
N SER A 419 19.52 -20.07 26.42
CA SER A 419 19.55 -21.43 26.97
C SER A 419 18.77 -22.49 26.17
N ILE A 420 17.83 -22.07 25.31
CA ILE A 420 16.96 -22.99 24.55
C ILE A 420 17.73 -23.96 23.63
N TRP A 421 18.97 -23.61 23.24
CA TRP A 421 19.86 -24.45 22.44
C TRP A 421 20.97 -25.14 23.24
N ASP A 422 21.20 -24.76 24.50
CA ASP A 422 22.27 -25.32 25.35
C ASP A 422 21.90 -26.68 25.96
N GLY A 423 20.67 -27.18 25.71
CA GLY A 423 20.15 -28.39 26.35
C GLY A 423 19.86 -28.23 27.85
N VAL A 424 20.08 -27.03 28.39
CA VAL A 424 19.76 -26.65 29.77
C VAL A 424 18.25 -26.63 29.93
N ASP A 425 17.78 -27.19 31.05
CA ASP A 425 16.37 -27.10 31.42
C ASP A 425 16.00 -25.63 31.70
N THR A 426 15.06 -25.09 30.92
CA THR A 426 14.60 -23.71 31.03
C THR A 426 13.93 -23.43 32.38
N THR A 427 13.48 -24.45 33.11
CA THR A 427 13.00 -24.30 34.49
C THR A 427 14.09 -23.74 35.40
N LYS A 428 15.33 -24.24 35.31
CA LYS A 428 16.47 -23.78 36.14
C LYS A 428 16.84 -22.32 35.87
N ALA A 429 16.74 -21.89 34.61
CA ALA A 429 16.95 -20.49 34.24
C ALA A 429 15.83 -19.58 34.78
N LEU A 430 14.57 -20.06 34.80
CA LEU A 430 13.44 -19.35 35.42
C LEU A 430 13.53 -19.32 36.95
N GLU A 431 13.99 -20.40 37.58
CA GLU A 431 14.25 -20.48 39.02
C GLU A 431 15.34 -19.47 39.42
N LYS A 432 16.48 -19.46 38.71
CA LYS A 432 17.56 -18.47 38.90
C LYS A 432 17.02 -17.04 38.77
N LEU A 433 16.32 -16.72 37.67
CA LEU A 433 15.70 -15.40 37.46
C LEU A 433 14.76 -15.00 38.61
N THR A 434 14.02 -15.97 39.16
CA THR A 434 13.07 -15.73 40.26
C THR A 434 13.76 -15.54 41.61
N GLN A 435 14.86 -16.25 41.85
CA GLN A 435 15.65 -16.17 43.09
C GLN A 435 16.52 -14.90 43.10
N ASP A 436 17.30 -14.67 42.04
CA ASP A 436 18.26 -13.55 41.92
C ASP A 436 17.56 -12.17 41.99
N PHE A 437 16.29 -12.08 41.58
CA PHE A 437 15.54 -10.82 41.48
C PHE A 437 14.23 -10.82 42.30
N VAL A 438 14.11 -11.66 43.33
CA VAL A 438 12.91 -11.75 44.19
C VAL A 438 12.50 -10.39 44.79
N ASP A 439 13.49 -9.57 45.18
CA ASP A 439 13.28 -8.23 45.75
C ASP A 439 12.71 -7.21 44.74
N GLN A 440 12.81 -7.49 43.43
CA GLN A 440 12.28 -6.65 42.36
C GLN A 440 10.78 -6.88 42.16
N THR A 441 10.03 -6.80 43.27
CA THR A 441 8.62 -7.18 43.40
C THR A 441 7.73 -6.62 42.28
N ALA A 442 7.89 -5.34 41.93
CA ALA A 442 7.12 -4.69 40.87
C ALA A 442 7.40 -5.26 39.46
N PHE A 443 8.62 -5.72 39.20
CA PHE A 443 8.96 -6.44 37.97
C PHE A 443 8.48 -7.89 38.02
N MET A 444 8.74 -8.61 39.11
CA MET A 444 8.37 -10.02 39.27
C MET A 444 6.85 -10.22 39.19
N GLN A 445 6.05 -9.37 39.82
CA GLN A 445 4.58 -9.39 39.66
C GLN A 445 4.14 -9.21 38.19
N TYR A 446 4.82 -8.35 37.43
CA TYR A 446 4.56 -8.17 36.00
C TYR A 446 4.96 -9.40 35.19
N PHE A 447 6.16 -9.95 35.42
CA PHE A 447 6.66 -11.11 34.69
C PHE A 447 5.80 -12.35 34.95
N THR A 448 5.48 -12.63 36.23
CA THR A 448 4.62 -13.74 36.66
C THR A 448 3.19 -13.62 36.13
N SER A 449 2.61 -12.41 36.07
CA SER A 449 1.24 -12.23 35.54
C SER A 449 1.16 -12.20 34.01
N THR A 450 2.18 -11.67 33.33
CA THR A 450 2.11 -11.35 31.89
C THR A 450 2.86 -12.34 30.99
N TRP A 451 3.96 -12.91 31.48
CA TRP A 451 4.88 -13.73 30.68
C TRP A 451 4.94 -15.19 31.12
N LEU A 452 5.02 -15.47 32.43
CA LEU A 452 5.13 -16.83 32.94
C LEU A 452 4.03 -17.79 32.41
N PRO A 453 2.73 -17.41 32.28
CA PRO A 453 1.70 -18.32 31.77
C PRO A 453 1.88 -18.73 30.30
N LYS A 454 2.71 -18.00 29.54
CA LYS A 454 2.95 -18.24 28.11
C LYS A 454 4.42 -18.47 27.75
N ILE A 455 5.36 -18.34 28.68
CA ILE A 455 6.80 -18.33 28.38
C ILE A 455 7.26 -19.60 27.64
N GLY A 456 6.72 -20.77 28.01
CA GLY A 456 7.02 -22.05 27.34
C GLY A 456 6.63 -22.06 25.85
N MET A 457 5.49 -21.48 25.49
CA MET A 457 5.07 -21.33 24.08
C MET A 457 6.02 -20.42 23.30
N TRP A 458 6.44 -19.30 23.91
CA TRP A 458 7.36 -18.35 23.27
C TRP A 458 8.75 -18.96 23.07
N LEU A 459 9.32 -19.60 24.10
CA LEU A 459 10.62 -20.28 24.01
C LEU A 459 10.58 -21.46 23.02
N SER A 460 9.48 -22.24 23.00
CA SER A 460 9.27 -23.31 22.02
C SER A 460 9.22 -22.78 20.58
N THR A 461 8.56 -21.64 20.35
CA THR A 461 8.50 -20.99 19.03
C THR A 461 9.88 -20.47 18.60
N MET A 462 10.62 -19.82 19.50
CA MET A 462 12.01 -19.37 19.25
C MET A 462 12.97 -20.52 18.94
N LYS A 463 12.76 -21.68 19.57
CA LYS A 463 13.56 -22.90 19.33
C LYS A 463 13.16 -23.60 18.03
N SER A 464 11.88 -23.60 17.66
CA SER A 464 11.36 -24.34 16.50
C SER A 464 11.51 -23.58 15.17
N LEU A 465 11.46 -22.25 15.16
CA LEU A 465 11.66 -21.42 13.97
C LEU A 465 13.10 -20.86 13.88
N PRO A 466 13.65 -20.59 12.67
CA PRO A 466 14.79 -19.70 12.52
C PRO A 466 14.46 -18.30 13.05
N LEU A 467 15.44 -17.57 13.59
CA LEU A 467 15.23 -16.21 14.11
C LEU A 467 15.62 -15.14 13.08
N ALA A 468 14.85 -14.05 13.06
CA ALA A 468 15.15 -12.87 12.23
C ALA A 468 16.39 -12.10 12.77
N SER A 469 17.09 -11.40 11.88
CA SER A 469 18.27 -10.57 12.24
C SER A 469 17.91 -9.35 13.10
N GLN A 470 18.91 -8.79 13.79
CA GLN A 470 18.73 -7.54 14.55
C GLN A 470 18.32 -6.37 13.65
N GLU A 471 18.81 -6.33 12.41
CA GLU A 471 18.41 -5.38 11.37
C GLU A 471 16.90 -5.45 11.09
N ALA A 472 16.38 -6.65 10.73
CA ALA A 472 14.96 -6.84 10.47
C ALA A 472 14.09 -6.55 11.70
N CYS A 473 14.56 -6.94 12.90
CA CYS A 473 13.91 -6.59 14.17
C CYS A 473 13.83 -5.07 14.37
N GLY A 474 14.92 -4.35 14.09
CA GLY A 474 14.99 -2.89 14.22
C GLY A 474 14.14 -2.14 13.18
N ALA A 475 14.02 -2.67 11.96
CA ALA A 475 13.16 -2.11 10.92
C ALA A 475 11.66 -2.28 11.25
N ILE A 476 11.25 -3.46 11.74
CA ILE A 476 9.87 -3.69 12.22
C ILE A 476 9.57 -2.81 13.43
N GLU A 477 10.50 -2.69 14.39
CA GLU A 477 10.33 -1.82 15.55
C GLU A 477 10.21 -0.33 15.14
N ALA A 478 10.98 0.13 14.15
CA ALA A 478 10.90 1.48 13.62
C ALA A 478 9.53 1.77 12.99
N TYR A 479 8.98 0.86 12.17
CA TYR A 479 7.61 0.95 11.66
C TYR A 479 6.61 1.05 12.82
N HIS A 480 6.70 0.14 13.79
CA HIS A 480 5.78 0.11 14.92
C HIS A 480 5.84 1.40 15.77
N ILE A 481 7.03 1.99 15.95
CA ILE A 481 7.19 3.28 16.63
C ILE A 481 6.52 4.41 15.83
N LYS A 482 6.74 4.48 14.51
CA LYS A 482 6.12 5.49 13.63
C LYS A 482 4.58 5.37 13.62
N LEU A 483 4.06 4.15 13.50
CA LEU A 483 2.64 3.84 13.64
C LEU A 483 2.08 4.29 15.00
N LYS A 484 2.78 3.97 16.09
CA LYS A 484 2.37 4.35 17.46
C LYS A 484 2.33 5.87 17.66
N VAL A 485 3.30 6.61 17.11
CA VAL A 485 3.32 8.09 17.17
C VAL A 485 2.17 8.68 16.37
N LYS A 486 1.86 8.16 15.18
CA LYS A 486 0.75 8.64 14.34
C LYS A 486 -0.65 8.30 14.89
N LEU A 487 -0.82 7.20 15.62
CA LEU A 487 -2.12 6.75 16.14
C LEU A 487 -2.41 7.12 17.60
N PHE A 488 -1.40 7.34 18.44
CA PHE A 488 -1.61 7.69 19.85
C PHE A 488 -1.11 9.10 20.19
N ASP A 489 -1.36 10.04 19.28
CA ASP A 489 -1.41 11.47 19.61
C ASP A 489 -2.63 11.73 20.52
N ASP A 490 -2.46 12.58 21.53
CA ASP A 490 -3.44 12.79 22.59
C ASP A 490 -4.73 13.49 22.08
N THR A 491 -4.64 14.14 20.91
CA THR A 491 -5.72 14.85 20.22
C THR A 491 -6.93 13.99 19.85
N HIS A 492 -6.77 12.67 19.75
CA HIS A 492 -7.82 11.77 19.21
C HIS A 492 -8.12 10.53 20.06
N LEU A 493 -7.73 10.50 21.33
CA LEU A 493 -7.89 9.30 22.19
C LEU A 493 -9.33 8.78 22.29
N GLY A 494 -10.34 9.66 22.17
CA GLY A 494 -11.76 9.26 22.15
C GLY A 494 -12.19 8.49 20.89
N ALA A 495 -11.49 8.67 19.76
CA ALA A 495 -11.85 8.07 18.47
C ALA A 495 -11.25 6.67 18.27
N LEU A 496 -10.39 6.19 19.17
CA LEU A 496 -9.73 4.88 19.07
C LEU A 496 -10.72 3.69 19.02
N GLN A 497 -11.96 3.87 19.47
CA GLN A 497 -13.02 2.87 19.42
C GLN A 497 -13.85 2.91 18.13
N ARG A 498 -13.53 3.79 17.17
CA ARG A 498 -14.09 3.75 15.81
C ARG A 498 -13.10 3.10 14.86
N VAL A 499 -13.61 2.25 13.96
CA VAL A 499 -12.81 1.64 12.89
C VAL A 499 -12.59 2.63 11.75
N ASP A 500 -13.57 3.48 11.43
CA ASP A 500 -13.44 4.49 10.37
C ASP A 500 -12.31 5.50 10.62
N TRP A 501 -12.12 5.91 11.88
CA TRP A 501 -10.99 6.75 12.32
C TRP A 501 -9.65 6.09 12.05
N LEU A 502 -9.51 4.80 12.38
CA LEU A 502 -8.29 4.02 12.14
C LEU A 502 -8.03 3.91 10.63
N VAL A 503 -9.05 3.55 9.85
CA VAL A 503 -8.98 3.47 8.39
C VAL A 503 -8.56 4.81 7.78
N HIS A 504 -9.12 5.92 8.26
CA HIS A 504 -8.73 7.26 7.84
C HIS A 504 -7.24 7.52 8.14
N LYS A 505 -6.79 7.41 9.40
CA LYS A 505 -5.38 7.67 9.78
C LYS A 505 -4.37 6.79 9.01
N LEU A 506 -4.73 5.53 8.72
CA LEU A 506 -3.91 4.64 7.91
C LEU A 506 -3.84 5.09 6.44
N THR A 507 -4.98 5.41 5.83
CA THR A 507 -5.07 5.71 4.39
C THR A 507 -4.81 7.17 4.01
N THR A 508 -4.79 8.08 4.98
CA THR A 508 -4.36 9.47 4.79
C THR A 508 -2.92 9.66 5.25
N GLU A 509 -2.69 9.95 6.54
CA GLU A 509 -1.41 10.39 7.08
C GLU A 509 -0.31 9.33 7.00
N LEU A 510 -0.60 8.07 7.37
CA LEU A 510 0.43 7.03 7.41
C LEU A 510 0.84 6.60 6.00
N HIS A 511 -0.13 6.37 5.11
CA HIS A 511 0.10 6.10 3.69
C HIS A 511 0.94 7.22 3.04
N SER A 512 0.49 8.47 3.19
CA SER A 512 1.15 9.66 2.65
C SER A 512 2.59 9.80 3.15
N SER A 513 2.86 9.50 4.42
CA SER A 513 4.23 9.53 4.95
C SER A 513 5.11 8.53 4.24
N TYR A 514 4.72 7.25 4.17
CA TYR A 514 5.53 6.22 3.52
C TYR A 514 5.65 6.39 2.00
N TRP A 515 4.63 6.97 1.36
CA TRP A 515 4.70 7.35 -0.05
C TRP A 515 5.73 8.45 -0.28
N LEU A 516 5.68 9.54 0.52
CA LEU A 516 6.59 10.67 0.37
C LEU A 516 8.02 10.31 0.76
N ASP A 517 8.21 9.51 1.81
CA ASP A 517 9.51 8.93 2.21
C ASP A 517 10.20 8.22 1.03
N ARG A 518 9.49 7.29 0.37
CA ARG A 518 10.01 6.54 -0.78
C ARG A 518 10.21 7.43 -2.01
N TYR A 519 9.26 8.31 -2.30
CA TYR A 519 9.40 9.25 -3.42
C TYR A 519 10.62 10.15 -3.25
N ALA A 520 10.86 10.69 -2.05
CA ALA A 520 12.00 11.52 -1.72
C ALA A 520 13.33 10.78 -1.94
N ASP A 521 13.45 9.53 -1.46
CA ASP A 521 14.62 8.69 -1.66
C ASP A 521 14.90 8.40 -3.15
N GLU A 522 13.87 8.00 -3.91
CA GLU A 522 13.97 7.60 -5.33
C GLU A 522 14.22 8.76 -6.30
N SER A 523 13.55 9.89 -6.09
CA SER A 523 13.64 11.06 -6.97
C SER A 523 14.77 12.02 -6.61
N ASP A 524 15.52 11.73 -5.53
CA ASP A 524 16.51 12.63 -4.94
C ASP A 524 15.96 14.03 -4.63
N SER A 525 14.73 14.06 -4.09
CA SER A 525 14.00 15.29 -3.76
C SER A 525 13.56 15.31 -2.29
N PHE A 526 13.06 16.46 -1.82
CA PHE A 526 12.69 16.68 -0.41
C PHE A 526 13.80 16.27 0.58
N GLN A 527 14.98 16.87 0.47
CA GLN A 527 16.19 16.47 1.19
C GLN A 527 15.96 16.17 2.69
N ASN A 528 15.25 17.03 3.42
CA ASN A 528 14.93 16.82 4.84
C ASN A 528 14.10 15.54 5.07
N VAL A 529 13.10 15.26 4.22
CA VAL A 529 12.27 14.04 4.30
C VAL A 529 13.11 12.80 3.98
N LYS A 530 14.00 12.90 2.99
CA LYS A 530 14.94 11.82 2.63
C LYS A 530 15.92 11.53 3.77
N GLU A 531 16.47 12.56 4.41
CA GLU A 531 17.38 12.44 5.55
C GLU A 531 16.67 11.85 6.78
N GLU A 532 15.47 12.31 7.11
CA GLU A 532 14.64 11.74 8.17
C GLU A 532 14.25 10.28 7.89
N TYR A 533 13.93 9.94 6.63
CA TYR A 533 13.64 8.57 6.22
C TYR A 533 14.86 7.67 6.37
N ILE A 534 16.02 8.07 5.86
CA ILE A 534 17.28 7.31 6.00
C ILE A 534 17.60 7.10 7.48
N ALA A 535 17.54 8.15 8.29
CA ALA A 535 17.78 8.11 9.73
C ALA A 535 16.65 7.47 10.56
N SER A 536 15.55 7.03 9.96
CA SER A 536 14.39 6.49 10.70
C SER A 536 14.68 5.17 11.41
N THR A 537 15.58 4.33 10.86
CA THR A 537 16.02 3.10 11.52
C THR A 537 17.21 3.34 12.44
N SER A 538 17.34 2.53 13.48
CA SER A 538 18.55 2.52 14.31
C SER A 538 19.77 1.94 13.58
N TRP A 539 19.57 1.20 12.47
CA TRP A 539 20.63 0.54 11.70
C TRP A 539 21.48 1.54 10.90
N TYR A 540 20.88 2.41 10.07
CA TYR A 540 21.66 3.45 9.36
C TYR A 540 22.39 4.39 10.31
N ARG A 541 21.70 4.84 11.36
CA ARG A 541 22.30 5.68 12.40
C ARG A 541 23.44 4.97 13.15
N ALA A 542 23.53 3.65 13.10
CA ALA A 542 24.66 2.87 13.63
C ALA A 542 25.82 2.82 12.63
N MET A 543 25.55 2.69 11.32
CA MET A 543 26.58 2.74 10.27
C MET A 543 27.30 4.09 10.20
N GLU A 544 26.61 5.18 10.55
CA GLU A 544 27.21 6.51 10.73
C GLU A 544 28.19 6.60 11.91
N ILE A 545 28.23 5.62 12.82
CA ILE A 545 29.18 5.61 13.94
C ILE A 545 30.49 4.96 13.47
N PRO A 546 31.63 5.69 13.46
CA PRO A 546 32.90 5.09 13.08
C PRO A 546 33.38 4.10 14.15
N ASP A 547 34.12 3.08 13.75
CA ASP A 547 34.66 2.06 14.68
C ASP A 547 35.54 2.68 15.77
N SER A 548 36.28 3.74 15.43
CA SER A 548 37.15 4.48 16.36
C SER A 548 36.39 5.19 17.48
N ALA A 549 35.09 5.43 17.34
CA ALA A 549 34.25 5.98 18.40
C ALA A 549 33.78 4.91 19.41
N VAL A 550 34.12 3.63 19.22
CA VAL A 550 33.72 2.53 20.10
C VAL A 550 34.94 1.97 20.82
N THR A 551 34.90 2.00 22.15
CA THR A 551 35.88 1.34 23.02
C THR A 551 35.24 0.13 23.67
N LEU A 552 35.77 -1.07 23.37
CA LEU A 552 35.43 -2.31 24.06
C LEU A 552 36.42 -2.52 25.20
N ASP A 553 35.94 -2.91 26.38
CA ASP A 553 36.83 -3.23 27.51
C ASP A 553 37.39 -4.65 27.33
N GLU A 554 38.64 -4.74 26.89
CA GLU A 554 39.35 -6.01 26.64
C GLU A 554 39.49 -6.88 27.91
N ASN A 555 39.45 -6.26 29.10
CA ASN A 555 39.51 -6.98 30.37
C ASN A 555 38.12 -7.36 30.90
N ASN A 556 37.06 -6.74 30.40
CA ASN A 556 35.70 -6.95 30.86
C ASN A 556 34.67 -6.87 29.73
N ILE A 557 34.45 -8.02 29.10
CA ILE A 557 33.53 -8.28 27.98
C ILE A 557 32.08 -7.77 28.23
N LEU A 558 31.71 -7.43 29.48
CA LEU A 558 30.40 -6.92 29.86
C LEU A 558 30.11 -5.46 29.45
N LEU A 559 31.11 -4.69 28.99
CA LEU A 559 31.00 -3.24 28.76
C LEU A 559 31.58 -2.77 27.42
N ALA A 560 30.84 -1.90 26.75
CA ALA A 560 31.32 -1.08 25.64
C ALA A 560 30.99 0.41 25.89
N LYS A 561 31.83 1.30 25.38
CA LYS A 561 31.63 2.75 25.38
C LYS A 561 31.55 3.25 23.95
N VAL A 562 30.59 4.13 23.66
CA VAL A 562 30.42 4.79 22.36
C VAL A 562 30.49 6.30 22.57
N GLN A 563 31.53 6.94 22.04
CA GLN A 563 31.70 8.38 22.11
C GLN A 563 30.72 9.10 21.16
N SER A 564 30.14 10.21 21.61
CA SER A 564 29.26 11.03 20.77
C SER A 564 30.08 11.84 19.76
N GLN A 565 29.63 11.81 18.49
CA GLN A 565 30.24 12.59 17.40
C GLN A 565 29.93 14.09 17.45
N ARG A 566 28.89 14.49 18.20
CA ARG A 566 28.44 15.89 18.31
C ARG A 566 29.00 16.61 19.54
N ASP A 567 29.52 15.83 20.48
CA ASP A 567 29.91 16.27 21.82
C ASP A 567 30.88 15.22 22.37
N SER A 568 32.16 15.58 22.46
CA SER A 568 33.24 14.66 22.88
C SER A 568 33.12 14.20 24.32
N ASP A 569 32.43 14.97 25.16
CA ASP A 569 32.33 14.76 26.60
C ASP A 569 31.19 13.78 26.93
N VAL A 570 30.25 13.61 26.01
CA VAL A 570 29.17 12.62 26.11
C VAL A 570 29.63 11.25 25.59
N THR A 571 29.82 10.32 26.52
CA THR A 571 29.98 8.89 26.21
C THR A 571 28.69 8.13 26.55
N ARG A 572 28.34 7.13 25.73
CA ARG A 572 27.22 6.22 25.94
C ARG A 572 27.73 4.84 26.30
N VAL A 573 27.27 4.28 27.42
CA VAL A 573 27.60 2.93 27.86
C VAL A 573 26.62 1.94 27.25
N VAL A 574 27.14 0.81 26.78
CA VAL A 574 26.39 -0.37 26.37
C VAL A 574 26.83 -1.56 27.25
N TRP A 575 25.91 -2.08 28.04
CA TRP A 575 26.06 -3.28 28.84
C TRP A 575 25.67 -4.53 28.04
N ASN A 576 26.31 -5.66 28.36
CA ASN A 576 26.11 -6.95 27.69
C ASN A 576 26.31 -6.88 26.16
N PRO A 577 27.43 -6.30 25.67
CA PRO A 577 27.70 -6.13 24.24
C PRO A 577 27.84 -7.47 23.50
N GLY A 578 27.44 -7.50 22.23
CA GLY A 578 27.38 -8.71 21.40
C GLY A 578 26.07 -9.50 21.53
N SER A 579 25.13 -9.07 22.37
CA SER A 579 23.84 -9.74 22.57
C SER A 579 22.65 -8.92 22.03
N GLU A 580 21.60 -9.59 21.54
CA GLU A 580 20.30 -8.92 21.32
C GLU A 580 19.74 -8.31 22.62
N PHE A 581 20.11 -8.86 23.77
CA PHE A 581 19.79 -8.36 25.11
C PHE A 581 20.88 -7.43 25.67
N ALA A 582 21.60 -6.73 24.79
CA ALA A 582 22.40 -5.56 25.16
C ALA A 582 21.50 -4.37 25.56
N PHE A 583 21.96 -3.60 26.55
CA PHE A 583 21.26 -2.43 27.09
C PHE A 583 22.16 -1.20 27.02
N CYS A 584 21.61 -0.05 26.63
CA CYS A 584 22.34 1.21 26.55
C CYS A 584 21.70 2.30 27.42
N ASP A 585 22.53 3.18 28.00
CA ASP A 585 22.12 4.32 28.82
C ASP A 585 21.38 5.44 28.05
N CYS A 586 21.32 5.36 26.71
CA CYS A 586 20.74 6.43 25.90
C CYS A 586 19.19 6.45 26.02
N THR A 587 18.60 7.64 25.94
CA THR A 587 17.14 7.87 26.07
C THR A 587 16.28 6.95 25.21
N TRP A 588 16.71 6.61 23.99
CA TRP A 588 15.99 5.68 23.10
C TRP A 588 15.91 4.24 23.64
N SER A 589 16.98 3.78 24.27
CA SER A 589 17.12 2.46 24.88
C SER A 589 16.38 2.39 26.22
N LEU A 590 16.39 3.48 27.00
CA LEU A 590 15.58 3.63 28.22
C LEU A 590 14.05 3.58 27.95
N GLN A 591 13.60 3.88 26.72
CA GLN A 591 12.21 3.65 26.31
C GLN A 591 11.89 2.18 25.95
N GLY A 592 12.90 1.30 25.98
CA GLY A 592 12.86 -0.11 25.62
C GLY A 592 13.28 -0.41 24.18
N ASN A 593 13.46 0.59 23.33
CA ASN A 593 13.69 0.40 21.90
C ASN A 593 15.15 -0.03 21.61
N LEU A 594 15.40 -0.62 20.44
CA LEU A 594 16.75 -0.92 19.95
C LEU A 594 17.42 0.37 19.45
N CYS A 595 18.56 0.74 20.03
CA CYS A 595 19.26 1.99 19.68
C CYS A 595 20.46 1.74 18.77
N LYS A 596 20.91 2.82 18.11
CA LYS A 596 22.07 2.80 17.21
C LYS A 596 23.37 2.36 17.88
N HIS A 597 23.56 2.67 19.17
CA HIS A 597 24.76 2.29 19.92
C HIS A 597 24.83 0.78 20.13
N ILE A 598 23.69 0.14 20.47
CA ILE A 598 23.60 -1.32 20.63
C ILE A 598 23.90 -2.02 19.31
N ILE A 599 23.28 -1.58 18.20
CA ILE A 599 23.53 -2.15 16.87
C ILE A 599 25.01 -2.02 16.52
N LYS A 600 25.60 -0.82 16.62
CA LYS A 600 27.01 -0.59 16.28
C LYS A 600 27.95 -1.49 17.08
N VAL A 601 27.75 -1.55 18.40
CA VAL A 601 28.56 -2.36 19.30
C VAL A 601 28.41 -3.84 18.97
N ASN A 602 27.19 -4.33 18.72
CA ASN A 602 26.95 -5.73 18.35
C ASN A 602 27.65 -6.09 17.03
N THR A 603 27.57 -5.25 15.99
CA THR A 603 28.30 -5.46 14.72
C THR A 603 29.82 -5.47 14.92
N MET A 604 30.37 -4.72 15.87
CA MET A 604 31.81 -4.77 16.20
C MET A 604 32.21 -5.99 17.06
N CYS A 605 31.25 -6.62 17.75
CA CYS A 605 31.44 -7.88 18.46
C CYS A 605 31.29 -9.11 17.54
N GLU A 606 30.54 -8.99 16.44
CA GLU A 606 30.41 -10.05 15.44
C GLU A 606 31.80 -10.48 14.91
N ASN A 607 32.18 -11.73 15.20
CA ASN A 607 33.46 -12.37 14.89
C ASN A 607 34.67 -11.98 15.77
N ARG A 608 34.52 -11.22 16.87
CA ARG A 608 35.61 -11.05 17.85
C ARG A 608 35.71 -12.26 18.80
N GLU A 609 36.94 -12.67 19.11
CA GLU A 609 37.18 -13.67 20.15
C GLU A 609 36.61 -13.22 21.51
N GLY A 610 36.06 -14.16 22.26
CA GLY A 610 35.36 -13.90 23.53
C GLY A 610 33.87 -13.56 23.40
N TYR A 611 33.39 -13.18 22.21
CA TYR A 611 31.96 -12.93 21.96
C TYR A 611 31.27 -14.15 21.34
N GLY A 612 30.04 -14.42 21.76
CA GLY A 612 29.21 -15.51 21.22
C GLY A 612 28.55 -15.16 19.89
N ASP A 613 28.05 -16.18 19.19
CA ASP A 613 27.17 -15.98 18.03
C ASP A 613 25.92 -15.17 18.41
N SER A 614 25.50 -14.24 17.55
CA SER A 614 24.18 -13.61 17.63
C SER A 614 23.08 -14.67 17.60
N MET A 615 21.93 -14.45 18.25
CA MET A 615 20.89 -15.49 18.32
C MET A 615 20.34 -15.88 16.94
N SER A 616 20.30 -14.95 15.98
CA SER A 616 19.92 -15.27 14.59
C SER A 616 20.91 -16.23 13.94
N LEU A 617 22.22 -15.97 14.09
CA LEU A 617 23.28 -16.84 13.57
C LEU A 617 23.32 -18.18 14.30
N ARG A 618 23.16 -18.20 15.63
CA ARG A 618 23.11 -19.41 16.46
C ARG A 618 21.91 -20.29 16.08
N SER A 619 20.72 -19.69 15.96
CA SER A 619 19.51 -20.36 15.48
C SER A 619 19.72 -20.93 14.08
N PHE A 620 20.27 -20.15 13.14
CA PHE A 620 20.55 -20.60 11.78
C PHE A 620 21.53 -21.79 11.74
N LYS A 621 22.68 -21.69 12.42
CA LYS A 621 23.66 -22.79 12.57
C LYS A 621 23.01 -24.06 13.11
N GLU A 622 22.16 -23.94 14.12
CA GLU A 622 21.45 -25.08 14.71
C GLU A 622 20.40 -25.67 13.75
N LYS A 623 19.68 -24.85 12.95
CA LYS A 623 18.79 -25.37 11.89
C LYS A 623 19.56 -26.15 10.83
N LEU A 624 20.70 -25.64 10.37
CA LEU A 624 21.57 -26.35 9.42
C LEU A 624 22.10 -27.66 10.01
N ARG A 625 22.49 -27.67 11.28
CA ARG A 625 22.91 -28.88 11.99
C ARG A 625 21.78 -29.92 12.05
N ASN A 626 20.57 -29.50 12.39
CA ASN A 626 19.40 -30.39 12.44
C ASN A 626 19.03 -30.95 11.06
N ILE A 627 19.15 -30.17 9.99
CA ILE A 627 18.97 -30.66 8.60
C ILE A 627 20.02 -31.75 8.30
N LYS A 628 21.29 -31.51 8.62
CA LYS A 628 22.39 -32.47 8.42
C LYS A 628 22.25 -33.77 9.24
N MET A 629 21.54 -33.73 10.37
CA MET A 629 21.37 -34.88 11.28
C MET A 629 20.09 -35.69 11.02
N LYS A 630 19.19 -35.24 10.14
CA LYS A 630 18.05 -36.08 9.73
C LYS A 630 18.57 -37.30 8.97
N PRO A 631 18.05 -38.52 9.25
CA PRO A 631 18.39 -39.69 8.46
C PRO A 631 18.04 -39.41 7.00
N MET A 632 18.93 -39.78 6.08
CA MET A 632 18.66 -39.61 4.66
C MET A 632 17.62 -40.66 4.23
N ASP A 633 16.46 -40.19 3.81
CA ASP A 633 15.64 -40.94 2.86
C ASP A 633 16.41 -40.99 1.54
N ASP A 634 16.40 -42.13 0.84
CA ASP A 634 17.10 -42.38 -0.43
C ASP A 634 16.45 -41.62 -1.62
N SER A 635 16.23 -40.32 -1.44
CA SER A 635 15.62 -39.43 -2.41
C SER A 635 16.63 -38.43 -2.95
N ILE A 636 16.73 -38.36 -4.28
CA ILE A 636 17.52 -37.36 -5.02
C ILE A 636 17.17 -35.93 -4.57
N ALA A 637 15.93 -35.69 -4.16
CA ALA A 637 15.47 -34.40 -3.62
C ALA A 637 16.18 -34.00 -2.31
N LEU A 638 16.51 -34.96 -1.45
CA LEU A 638 17.24 -34.70 -0.21
C LEU A 638 18.74 -34.48 -0.48
N ASP A 639 19.35 -35.26 -1.36
CA ASP A 639 20.74 -35.05 -1.82
C ASP A 639 20.92 -33.65 -2.40
N LEU A 640 20.00 -33.22 -3.29
CA LEU A 640 19.99 -31.87 -3.84
C LEU A 640 19.84 -30.80 -2.75
N SER A 641 18.95 -31.05 -1.77
CA SER A 641 18.74 -30.14 -0.63
C SER A 641 19.97 -30.03 0.28
N MET A 642 20.70 -31.13 0.49
CA MET A 642 21.96 -31.15 1.26
C MET A 642 23.09 -30.48 0.49
N ALA A 643 23.22 -30.73 -0.81
CA ALA A 643 24.20 -30.06 -1.66
C ALA A 643 23.99 -28.53 -1.69
N LEU A 644 22.74 -28.08 -1.88
CA LEU A 644 22.35 -26.67 -1.78
C LEU A 644 22.64 -26.09 -0.38
N THR A 645 22.33 -26.84 0.68
CA THR A 645 22.60 -26.41 2.07
C THR A 645 24.10 -26.21 2.32
N LEU A 646 24.94 -27.12 1.85
CA LEU A 646 26.40 -27.03 1.98
C LEU A 646 26.96 -25.86 1.15
N GLN A 647 26.45 -25.67 -0.08
CA GLN A 647 26.80 -24.54 -0.93
C GLN A 647 26.41 -23.20 -0.30
N MET A 648 25.20 -23.08 0.25
CA MET A 648 24.74 -21.89 0.97
C MET A 648 25.60 -21.63 2.22
N PHE A 649 26.00 -22.67 2.95
CA PHE A 649 26.85 -22.54 4.13
C PHE A 649 28.25 -22.02 3.77
N ASP A 650 28.82 -22.47 2.64
CA ASP A 650 30.09 -21.92 2.12
C ASP A 650 29.92 -20.47 1.65
N GLN A 651 28.88 -20.17 0.86
CA GLN A 651 28.57 -18.80 0.43
C GLN A 651 28.40 -17.84 1.60
N ILE A 652 27.67 -18.24 2.66
CA ILE A 652 27.49 -17.44 3.87
C ILE A 652 28.83 -17.25 4.60
N LYS A 653 29.68 -18.28 4.70
CA LYS A 653 31.03 -18.11 5.26
C LYS A 653 31.86 -17.11 4.47
N GLN A 654 31.83 -17.16 3.14
CA GLN A 654 32.57 -16.20 2.30
C GLN A 654 31.98 -14.79 2.42
N LEU A 655 30.66 -14.64 2.54
CA LEU A 655 29.99 -13.35 2.77
C LEU A 655 30.33 -12.75 4.13
N VAL A 656 30.29 -13.55 5.21
CA VAL A 656 30.70 -13.14 6.56
C VAL A 656 32.18 -12.73 6.58
N ARG A 657 33.03 -13.45 5.83
CA ARG A 657 34.43 -13.08 5.64
C ARG A 657 34.57 -11.75 4.90
N LEU A 658 33.81 -11.54 3.82
CA LEU A 658 33.76 -10.28 3.05
C LEU A 658 33.34 -9.09 3.91
N SER A 659 32.33 -9.23 4.76
CA SER A 659 31.90 -8.16 5.68
C SER A 659 32.91 -7.87 6.79
N GLY A 660 33.76 -8.85 7.15
CA GLY A 660 34.78 -8.70 8.20
C GLY A 660 36.13 -8.15 7.72
N THR A 661 36.36 -8.05 6.41
CA THR A 661 37.64 -7.59 5.84
C THR A 661 37.57 -6.18 5.28
N ASN A 662 38.34 -5.26 5.86
CA ASN A 662 38.58 -3.91 5.29
C ASN A 662 39.41 -3.93 3.99
N ASP A 663 39.97 -5.08 3.61
CA ASP A 663 40.69 -5.27 2.36
C ASP A 663 40.21 -6.53 1.62
N ILE A 664 39.54 -6.29 0.48
CA ILE A 664 39.03 -7.30 -0.45
C ILE A 664 40.16 -8.19 -1.01
N SER A 665 41.42 -7.71 -1.05
CA SER A 665 42.55 -8.45 -1.59
C SER A 665 42.78 -9.79 -0.88
N ASN A 666 42.58 -9.82 0.45
CA ASN A 666 42.73 -11.01 1.30
C ASN A 666 41.72 -12.12 0.98
N ILE A 667 40.62 -11.79 0.30
CA ILE A 667 39.59 -12.76 -0.11
C ILE A 667 39.77 -13.12 -1.59
N VAL A 668 40.12 -12.14 -2.44
CA VAL A 668 40.43 -12.39 -3.86
C VAL A 668 41.58 -13.40 -4.03
N ASN A 669 42.55 -13.40 -3.12
CA ASN A 669 43.65 -14.39 -3.12
C ASN A 669 43.20 -15.83 -2.80
N ASP A 670 42.13 -15.98 -2.02
CA ASP A 670 41.59 -17.26 -1.55
C ASP A 670 40.42 -17.78 -2.39
N LEU A 671 39.84 -16.95 -3.26
CA LEU A 671 38.82 -17.39 -4.21
C LEU A 671 39.41 -18.44 -5.17
N PRO A 672 38.74 -19.59 -5.38
CA PRO A 672 39.25 -20.66 -6.25
C PRO A 672 39.39 -20.24 -7.73
N VAL A 673 38.76 -19.12 -8.12
CA VAL A 673 38.87 -18.53 -9.46
C VAL A 673 39.98 -17.48 -9.48
N LYS A 674 41.23 -17.91 -9.64
CA LYS A 674 42.32 -17.00 -10.02
C LYS A 674 42.06 -16.48 -11.44
N TRP A 675 41.64 -15.22 -11.55
CA TRP A 675 41.49 -14.54 -12.83
C TRP A 675 42.82 -14.53 -13.57
N GLY A 676 42.95 -15.41 -14.56
CA GLY A 676 44.16 -15.52 -15.37
C GLY A 676 44.46 -14.19 -16.04
N CYS A 677 45.60 -13.59 -15.68
CA CYS A 677 46.04 -12.31 -16.24
C CYS A 677 46.03 -12.41 -17.78
N LYS A 678 45.32 -11.50 -18.45
CA LYS A 678 45.09 -11.55 -19.89
C LYS A 678 46.42 -11.57 -20.65
N LYS A 679 46.84 -12.76 -21.11
CA LYS A 679 47.86 -12.86 -22.16
C LYS A 679 47.37 -12.05 -23.36
N GLY A 680 48.18 -11.08 -23.78
CA GLY A 680 47.80 -10.10 -24.79
C GLY A 680 47.39 -10.77 -26.10
N ARG A 681 46.34 -10.23 -26.72
CA ARG A 681 45.94 -10.60 -28.09
C ARG A 681 45.75 -9.36 -28.94
N THR A 682 46.86 -8.69 -29.22
CA THR A 682 46.97 -7.73 -30.31
C THR A 682 47.00 -8.48 -31.65
N THR A 683 46.02 -8.15 -32.50
CA THR A 683 46.12 -8.13 -33.97
C THR A 683 46.70 -9.35 -34.70
N ILE A 684 45.82 -10.31 -35.00
CA ILE A 684 45.83 -11.12 -36.23
C ILE A 684 44.39 -10.99 -36.75
N GLY A 685 44.08 -10.64 -37.99
CA GLY A 685 44.86 -10.53 -39.22
C GLY A 685 43.89 -10.91 -40.34
N ILE A 686 43.57 -9.97 -41.23
CA ILE A 686 42.43 -10.09 -42.17
C ILE A 686 42.68 -11.22 -43.19
N PRO A 687 41.78 -12.21 -43.34
CA PRO A 687 41.70 -13.05 -44.54
C PRO A 687 40.87 -12.30 -45.59
N ALA A 688 41.48 -11.95 -46.72
CA ALA A 688 40.77 -11.32 -47.82
C ALA A 688 40.05 -12.36 -48.69
N SER A 689 38.75 -12.18 -48.94
CA SER A 689 38.12 -12.32 -50.28
C SER A 689 36.59 -12.23 -50.23
N ILE A 690 36.00 -11.98 -51.41
CA ILE A 690 34.56 -12.05 -51.74
C ILE A 690 33.67 -10.95 -51.13
N ALA A 691 33.70 -9.78 -51.77
CA ALA A 691 32.51 -8.94 -51.93
C ALA A 691 32.01 -9.11 -53.37
N ALA A 692 30.75 -9.53 -53.58
CA ALA A 692 30.17 -9.67 -54.91
C ALA A 692 28.63 -9.47 -54.90
N PHE A 693 28.16 -8.49 -55.69
CA PHE A 693 26.75 -8.20 -56.04
C PHE A 693 25.82 -7.75 -54.86
N THR A 694 24.91 -6.76 -54.98
CA THR A 694 24.41 -6.05 -56.16
C THR A 694 23.92 -4.62 -55.85
N LYS A 695 24.21 -3.67 -56.78
CA LYS A 695 23.43 -2.48 -57.21
C LYS A 695 22.10 -2.17 -56.46
N LYS A 696 21.73 -0.92 -56.14
CA LYS A 696 21.59 0.25 -57.07
C LYS A 696 21.24 1.56 -56.34
N ARG A 697 21.81 2.71 -56.78
CA ARG A 697 21.30 4.13 -56.87
C ARG A 697 20.45 4.74 -55.72
N SER A 698 20.56 6.03 -55.36
CA SER A 698 21.19 7.24 -55.95
C SER A 698 21.48 8.30 -54.87
N GLN A 699 22.59 9.05 -54.90
CA GLN A 699 22.67 10.50 -55.28
C GLN A 699 21.46 11.37 -54.84
N LYS A 700 21.55 12.61 -54.32
CA LYS A 700 22.58 13.67 -54.17
C LYS A 700 21.91 14.80 -53.31
N ARG A 701 22.53 15.80 -52.68
CA ARG A 701 23.93 16.24 -52.44
C ARG A 701 23.90 17.21 -51.22
N LYS A 702 25.02 17.34 -50.48
CA LYS A 702 25.34 18.41 -49.47
C LYS A 702 24.38 19.63 -49.38
N ARG A 703 23.69 19.75 -48.26
CA ARG A 703 24.02 20.77 -47.24
C ARG A 703 23.87 20.16 -45.86
#